data_AF-A0A024UPK2-F1
#
_entry.id   AF-A0A024UPK2-F1
#
_cell.length_a   1.000
_cell.length_b   1.000
_cell.length_c   1.000
_cell.angle_alpha   90.00
_cell.angle_beta   90.00
_cell.angle_gamma   90.00
#
_symmetry.space_group_name_H-M   'P 1'
#
loop_
_entity.id
_entity.type
_entity.pdbx_description
1 polymer ?
#
loop_
_entity_poly.entity_id
_entity_poly.type
_entity_poly.pdbx_seq_one_letter_code
_entity_poly.pdbx_strand_id
1 'polypeptide(L)'
;MAAAPQPLVLAAHGYDALKCVIALNETQTPFTLKVNSSTAHLTIPATTTQPATTLSGANVIARYVAFAAGALAADDLAVDEWLEWEKYVLRVTLDKTALSTLIETKIKSATFAVGNSLTLADVVVGVALRKSLEWLPQASYPLATARAYVAALFARPAFASAVTAVIPVAAASTSPQAPTKKSLATDAQLLGKTYDHVLGLIEALFVEAVDTAFPGMLDRLQFKVEVSRTKMPKFGDYQCTSSMSIFTALKGSPNAPGSPRDVALAIIAAMPTNPVIEKLSVAGPGFINAFLTAPFVANRLELLLQQGVQASPIKKQKVVVDFSSPNTAKDMHVGHLRSTIIGDAMCRILEFQGHEVLRINHVGDWGTQFGMLITHLTEAFPTWKDEMPDITNLTQLYKNAKQRFDEDEDFHKRSKDGVVKLQAGDADSLEAWRILCEVSRKEYQKVYDRLDVRLDEMGESFYNPIIPRVIEMVEAQGITQDSDGAKVVFTSKYKQPFMLVKSDGSYLYDTTDIAALWYRLHELKADWIIIYTDYTQQDHFGLLFEVGAMAKILDPAKHRVNHIGFGTVNDESGKRFKTRSGETVRLVDLLDESKARMKVSLQERIAAGQTTLPEADVDHAAELIGYGAVKYFDLMRSPQSNYVFNYDKMLSTNGNTAVYLMFAYARLSSIVRKSGVDMDVLSKQSGVVKVTDPNEAALAVELLQLQDVLVFINKELATNWLCTYLYTLSEKVQVFVTQCRVLGSPEQNSRLLLCQATLKIMHTCFKLLGISPLDQI
;
A
#
# COMPACT_ATOMS: atom_id res chain seq x y z
N MET A 1 -30.85 -47.92 -28.21
CA MET A 1 -31.91 -46.98 -27.80
C MET A 1 -31.54 -45.61 -28.36
N ALA A 2 -32.32 -45.07 -29.29
CA ALA A 2 -32.14 -43.70 -29.75
C ALA A 2 -32.53 -42.74 -28.61
N ALA A 3 -31.68 -41.76 -28.29
CA ALA A 3 -31.99 -40.75 -27.29
C ALA A 3 -33.28 -40.01 -27.69
N ALA A 4 -34.21 -39.83 -26.75
CA ALA A 4 -35.41 -39.04 -26.99
C ALA A 4 -34.99 -37.60 -27.38
N PRO A 5 -35.63 -36.98 -28.39
CA PRO A 5 -35.27 -35.64 -28.83
C PRO A 5 -35.46 -34.66 -27.66
N GLN A 6 -34.41 -33.89 -27.36
CA GLN A 6 -34.41 -32.92 -26.27
C GLN A 6 -34.79 -31.53 -26.79
N PRO A 7 -35.55 -30.75 -26.01
CA PRO A 7 -35.87 -29.38 -26.42
C PRO A 7 -34.58 -28.56 -26.57
N LEU A 8 -34.53 -27.71 -27.59
CA LEU A 8 -33.39 -26.83 -27.81
C LEU A 8 -33.51 -25.64 -26.87
N VAL A 9 -32.53 -25.46 -25.99
CA VAL A 9 -32.51 -24.37 -25.01
C VAL A 9 -31.35 -23.43 -25.29
N LEU A 10 -31.65 -22.15 -25.47
CA LEU A 10 -30.67 -21.07 -25.56
C LEU A 10 -30.82 -20.13 -24.38
N ALA A 11 -29.75 -19.96 -23.61
CA ALA A 11 -29.62 -18.90 -22.62
C ALA A 11 -28.73 -17.80 -23.21
N ALA A 12 -29.32 -16.68 -23.63
CA ALA A 12 -28.60 -15.57 -24.26
C ALA A 12 -29.18 -14.22 -23.80
N HIS A 13 -28.41 -13.14 -24.01
CA HIS A 13 -28.85 -11.78 -23.65
C HIS A 13 -28.99 -10.87 -24.87
N GLY A 14 -29.98 -9.97 -24.81
CA GLY A 14 -30.12 -8.85 -25.74
C GLY A 14 -30.15 -9.30 -27.20
N TYR A 15 -29.19 -8.82 -27.99
CA TYR A 15 -29.19 -8.98 -29.45
C TYR A 15 -29.07 -10.44 -29.95
N ASP A 16 -28.41 -11.33 -29.20
CA ASP A 16 -28.28 -12.73 -29.63
C ASP A 16 -29.59 -13.51 -29.39
N ALA A 17 -30.33 -13.21 -28.32
CA ALA A 17 -31.68 -13.72 -28.14
C ALA A 17 -32.66 -13.14 -29.18
N LEU A 18 -32.50 -11.85 -29.51
CA LEU A 18 -33.33 -11.15 -30.49
C LEU A 18 -33.27 -11.81 -31.87
N LYS A 19 -32.08 -12.18 -32.36
CA LYS A 19 -31.92 -12.89 -33.64
C LYS A 19 -32.72 -14.19 -33.71
N CYS A 20 -32.65 -15.01 -32.66
CA CYS A 20 -33.34 -16.28 -32.62
C CYS A 20 -34.86 -16.09 -32.58
N VAL A 21 -35.36 -15.13 -31.78
CA VAL A 21 -36.79 -14.84 -31.69
C VAL A 21 -37.33 -14.31 -33.02
N ILE A 22 -36.58 -13.46 -33.73
CA ILE A 22 -36.97 -13.00 -35.07
C ILE A 22 -37.08 -14.18 -36.04
N ALA A 23 -36.05 -15.04 -36.09
CA ALA A 23 -36.06 -16.21 -36.96
C ALA A 23 -37.21 -17.17 -36.63
N LEU A 24 -37.50 -17.40 -35.35
CA LEU A 24 -38.61 -18.24 -34.91
C LEU A 24 -39.97 -17.65 -35.27
N ASN A 25 -40.16 -16.34 -35.09
CA ASN A 25 -41.39 -15.65 -35.47
C ASN A 25 -41.65 -15.71 -36.98
N GLU A 26 -40.63 -15.42 -37.80
CA GLU A 26 -40.74 -15.42 -39.26
C GLU A 26 -40.97 -16.81 -39.84
N THR A 27 -40.43 -17.85 -39.21
CA THR A 27 -40.66 -19.25 -39.59
C THR A 27 -41.92 -19.85 -38.96
N GLN A 28 -42.64 -19.09 -38.12
CA GLN A 28 -43.78 -19.56 -37.33
C GLN A 28 -43.48 -20.81 -36.47
N THR A 29 -42.22 -20.97 -36.06
CA THR A 29 -41.77 -22.11 -35.27
C THR A 29 -42.20 -21.92 -33.81
N PRO A 30 -42.89 -22.88 -33.17
CA PRO A 30 -43.30 -22.76 -31.77
C PRO A 30 -42.09 -22.64 -30.82
N PHE A 31 -42.14 -21.71 -29.88
CA PHE A 31 -41.12 -21.57 -28.83
C PHE A 31 -41.72 -21.04 -27.53
N THR A 32 -41.00 -21.24 -26.43
CA THR A 32 -41.24 -20.56 -25.16
C THR A 32 -40.08 -19.62 -24.87
N LEU A 33 -40.37 -18.36 -24.54
CA LEU A 33 -39.37 -17.38 -24.13
C LEU A 33 -39.65 -16.96 -22.69
N LYS A 34 -38.64 -17.09 -21.82
CA LYS A 34 -38.65 -16.54 -20.46
C LYS A 34 -37.52 -15.51 -20.36
N VAL A 35 -37.87 -14.25 -20.13
CA VAL A 35 -36.89 -13.16 -19.96
C VAL A 35 -36.78 -12.83 -18.46
N ASN A 36 -35.59 -13.05 -17.91
CA ASN A 36 -35.22 -12.61 -16.56
C ASN A 36 -34.41 -11.31 -16.66
N SER A 37 -34.19 -10.59 -15.54
CA SER A 37 -33.46 -9.32 -15.51
C SER A 37 -32.04 -9.37 -16.09
N SER A 38 -31.45 -10.57 -16.19
CA SER A 38 -30.08 -10.80 -16.64
C SER A 38 -29.84 -12.08 -17.46
N THR A 39 -30.89 -12.79 -17.94
CA THR A 39 -30.81 -13.76 -19.07
C THR A 39 -32.16 -13.98 -19.77
N ALA A 40 -32.17 -14.13 -21.10
CA ALA A 40 -33.33 -14.66 -21.83
C ALA A 40 -33.13 -16.17 -22.11
N HIS A 41 -34.07 -16.98 -21.63
CA HIS A 41 -34.12 -18.42 -21.83
C HIS A 41 -35.18 -18.75 -22.89
N LEU A 42 -34.69 -19.14 -24.06
CA LEU A 42 -35.50 -19.56 -25.20
C LEU A 42 -35.51 -21.09 -25.25
N THR A 43 -36.69 -21.68 -25.38
CA THR A 43 -36.87 -23.14 -25.50
C THR A 43 -37.71 -23.46 -26.73
N ILE A 44 -37.15 -24.24 -27.65
CA ILE A 44 -37.86 -24.77 -28.84
C ILE A 44 -38.23 -26.22 -28.54
N PRO A 45 -39.51 -26.62 -28.62
CA PRO A 45 -39.92 -28.00 -28.39
C PRO A 45 -39.22 -28.99 -29.32
N ALA A 46 -39.00 -30.21 -28.83
CA ALA A 46 -38.40 -31.27 -29.63
C ALA A 46 -39.29 -31.67 -30.81
N THR A 47 -38.73 -31.66 -32.03
CA THR A 47 -39.39 -32.14 -33.26
C THR A 47 -38.69 -33.39 -33.78
N THR A 48 -39.37 -34.16 -34.65
CA THR A 48 -38.83 -35.39 -35.27
C THR A 48 -37.67 -35.13 -36.24
N THR A 49 -37.30 -33.86 -36.47
CA THR A 49 -36.26 -33.41 -37.43
C THR A 49 -35.05 -32.77 -36.74
N GLN A 50 -34.87 -32.97 -35.43
CA GLN A 50 -33.71 -32.46 -34.69
C GLN A 50 -32.41 -33.22 -35.00
N PRO A 51 -31.26 -32.51 -35.13
CA PRO A 51 -29.96 -33.13 -35.34
C PRO A 51 -29.47 -33.84 -34.07
N ALA A 52 -28.67 -34.90 -34.24
CA ALA A 52 -28.08 -35.66 -33.12
C ALA A 52 -27.00 -34.87 -32.34
N THR A 53 -26.59 -33.69 -32.83
CA THR A 53 -25.57 -32.83 -32.24
C THR A 53 -26.19 -31.63 -31.52
N THR A 54 -25.56 -31.22 -30.41
CA THR A 54 -26.00 -30.06 -29.63
C THR A 54 -25.75 -28.77 -30.41
N LEU A 55 -26.83 -28.09 -30.82
CA LEU A 55 -26.77 -26.76 -31.45
C LEU A 55 -26.51 -25.71 -30.37
N SER A 56 -25.43 -24.93 -30.49
CA SER A 56 -25.11 -23.84 -29.58
C SER A 56 -24.81 -22.55 -30.35
N GLY A 57 -25.28 -21.42 -29.82
CA GLY A 57 -25.09 -20.09 -30.40
C GLY A 57 -26.25 -19.61 -31.30
N ALA A 58 -26.51 -18.30 -31.25
CA ALA A 58 -27.70 -17.71 -31.85
C ALA A 58 -27.79 -17.85 -33.37
N ASN A 59 -26.67 -17.65 -34.08
CA ASN A 59 -26.64 -17.76 -35.55
C ASN A 59 -26.87 -19.20 -36.02
N VAL A 60 -26.31 -20.18 -35.28
CA VAL A 60 -26.47 -21.62 -35.58
C VAL A 60 -27.92 -22.05 -35.40
N ILE A 61 -28.57 -21.58 -34.32
CA ILE A 61 -29.99 -21.86 -34.06
C ILE A 61 -30.88 -21.19 -35.11
N ALA A 62 -30.64 -19.91 -35.44
CA ALA A 62 -31.41 -19.21 -36.47
C ALA A 62 -31.31 -19.90 -37.83
N ARG A 63 -30.10 -20.35 -38.22
CA ARG A 63 -29.87 -21.11 -39.45
C ARG A 63 -30.62 -22.45 -39.44
N TYR A 64 -30.54 -23.18 -38.33
CA TYR A 64 -31.24 -24.45 -38.18
C TYR A 64 -32.76 -24.29 -38.33
N VAL A 65 -33.34 -23.28 -37.67
CA VAL A 65 -34.77 -22.98 -37.72
C VAL A 65 -35.22 -22.59 -39.14
N ALA A 66 -34.46 -21.72 -39.81
CA ALA A 66 -34.72 -21.33 -41.20
C ALA A 66 -34.73 -22.54 -42.14
N PHE A 67 -33.70 -23.39 -42.05
CA PHE A 67 -33.57 -24.60 -42.86
C PHE A 67 -34.72 -25.58 -42.60
N ALA A 68 -35.03 -25.85 -41.33
CA ALA A 68 -36.08 -26.81 -40.96
C ALA A 68 -37.48 -26.37 -41.42
N ALA A 69 -37.76 -25.06 -41.46
CA ALA A 69 -39.02 -24.51 -41.92
C ALA A 69 -39.09 -24.27 -43.44
N GLY A 70 -37.98 -24.41 -44.16
CA GLY A 70 -37.89 -24.05 -45.58
C GLY A 70 -38.16 -22.56 -45.85
N ALA A 71 -37.88 -21.70 -44.88
CA ALA A 71 -38.18 -20.26 -44.90
C ALA A 71 -36.91 -19.44 -44.59
N LEU A 72 -36.97 -18.12 -44.82
CA LEU A 72 -35.79 -17.23 -44.81
C LEU A 72 -34.73 -17.71 -45.81
N ALA A 73 -34.94 -17.44 -47.11
CA ALA A 73 -34.14 -17.93 -48.25
C ALA A 73 -32.67 -18.20 -47.87
N ALA A 74 -32.30 -19.48 -47.78
CA ALA A 74 -31.07 -19.96 -47.17
C ALA A 74 -30.03 -20.36 -48.23
N ASP A 75 -29.77 -19.49 -49.20
CA ASP A 75 -28.72 -19.77 -50.19
C ASP A 75 -27.34 -19.69 -49.52
N ASP A 76 -26.70 -20.85 -49.33
CA ASP A 76 -25.77 -21.08 -48.22
C ASP A 76 -24.46 -20.26 -48.34
N LEU A 77 -23.93 -20.15 -49.56
CA LEU A 77 -22.65 -19.48 -49.85
C LEU A 77 -22.69 -17.97 -49.62
N ALA A 78 -23.74 -17.31 -50.09
CA ALA A 78 -23.87 -15.86 -49.92
C ALA A 78 -24.14 -15.52 -48.45
N VAL A 79 -24.97 -16.29 -47.75
CA VAL A 79 -25.28 -16.05 -46.33
C VAL A 79 -24.05 -16.26 -45.44
N ASP A 80 -23.21 -17.24 -45.72
CA ASP A 80 -21.98 -17.48 -44.97
C ASP A 80 -21.03 -16.28 -45.02
N GLU A 81 -20.86 -15.63 -46.18
CA GLU A 81 -20.04 -14.42 -46.28
C GLU A 81 -20.53 -13.28 -45.37
N TRP A 82 -21.84 -13.19 -45.15
CA TRP A 82 -22.44 -12.17 -44.28
C TRP A 82 -22.33 -12.52 -42.81
N LEU A 83 -22.42 -13.80 -42.46
CA LEU A 83 -22.16 -14.28 -41.11
C LEU A 83 -20.68 -14.09 -40.74
N GLU A 84 -19.77 -14.36 -41.67
CA GLU A 84 -18.34 -14.10 -41.48
C GLU A 84 -18.06 -12.60 -41.38
N TRP A 85 -18.67 -11.77 -42.23
CA TRP A 85 -18.54 -10.32 -42.14
C TRP A 85 -19.11 -9.77 -40.81
N GLU A 86 -20.25 -10.28 -40.36
CA GLU A 86 -20.80 -9.94 -39.04
C GLU A 86 -19.81 -10.31 -37.92
N LYS A 87 -19.30 -11.54 -37.95
CA LYS A 87 -18.41 -12.11 -36.93
C LYS A 87 -17.05 -11.43 -36.88
N TYR A 88 -16.42 -11.19 -38.03
CA TYR A 88 -15.04 -10.74 -38.12
C TYR A 88 -14.89 -9.25 -38.42
N VAL A 89 -15.94 -8.58 -38.90
CA VAL A 89 -15.90 -7.14 -39.20
C VAL A 89 -16.84 -6.36 -38.27
N LEU A 90 -18.15 -6.62 -38.29
CA LEU A 90 -19.11 -5.80 -37.50
C LEU A 90 -18.91 -5.91 -35.98
N ARG A 91 -18.55 -7.11 -35.48
CA ARG A 91 -18.37 -7.35 -34.05
C ARG A 91 -16.96 -7.08 -33.53
N VAL A 92 -15.97 -6.96 -34.41
CA VAL A 92 -14.54 -6.99 -34.02
C VAL A 92 -13.78 -5.72 -34.44
N THR A 93 -14.30 -4.91 -35.37
CA THR A 93 -13.63 -3.65 -35.76
C THR A 93 -13.80 -2.58 -34.70
N LEU A 94 -12.69 -2.14 -34.07
CA LEU A 94 -12.66 -1.17 -32.96
C LEU A 94 -12.37 0.28 -33.40
N ASP A 95 -12.18 0.53 -34.69
CA ASP A 95 -12.04 1.88 -35.26
C ASP A 95 -13.36 2.33 -35.89
N LYS A 96 -13.91 3.46 -35.42
CA LYS A 96 -15.20 3.99 -35.91
C LYS A 96 -15.17 4.42 -37.36
N THR A 97 -14.09 5.05 -37.81
CA THR A 97 -13.95 5.55 -39.18
C THR A 97 -13.78 4.38 -40.15
N ALA A 98 -12.91 3.43 -39.84
CA ALA A 98 -12.74 2.22 -40.64
C ALA A 98 -14.02 1.38 -40.69
N LEU A 99 -14.70 1.19 -39.54
CA LEU A 99 -15.98 0.49 -39.48
C LEU A 99 -17.05 1.21 -40.31
N SER A 100 -17.13 2.54 -40.26
CA SER A 100 -18.09 3.31 -41.05
C SER A 100 -17.89 3.11 -42.56
N THR A 101 -16.64 3.16 -43.04
CA THR A 101 -16.30 2.92 -44.46
C THR A 101 -16.62 1.49 -44.88
N LEU A 102 -16.32 0.50 -44.04
CA LEU A 102 -16.60 -0.91 -44.30
C LEU A 102 -18.09 -1.20 -44.34
N ILE A 103 -18.87 -0.62 -43.42
CA ILE A 103 -20.33 -0.71 -43.41
C ILE A 103 -20.91 -0.10 -44.68
N GLU A 104 -20.51 1.11 -45.03
CA GLU A 104 -21.05 1.82 -46.19
C GLU A 104 -20.73 1.09 -47.50
N THR A 105 -19.49 0.60 -47.64
CA THR A 105 -19.04 -0.15 -48.82
C THR A 105 -19.77 -1.47 -48.96
N LYS A 106 -19.89 -2.25 -47.88
CA LYS A 106 -20.49 -3.58 -47.91
C LYS A 106 -22.01 -3.53 -48.07
N ILE A 107 -22.71 -2.56 -47.45
CA ILE A 107 -24.17 -2.44 -47.59
C ILE A 107 -24.57 -1.91 -48.97
N LYS A 108 -23.80 -0.99 -49.57
CA LYS A 108 -24.11 -0.48 -50.92
C LYS A 108 -23.93 -1.53 -52.02
N SER A 109 -23.03 -2.50 -51.84
CA SER A 109 -22.78 -3.56 -52.83
C SER A 109 -23.69 -4.79 -52.67
N ALA A 110 -24.55 -4.80 -51.65
CA ALA A 110 -25.38 -5.95 -51.30
C ALA A 110 -26.74 -5.93 -52.02
N THR A 111 -27.05 -6.97 -52.79
CA THR A 111 -28.33 -7.11 -53.52
C THR A 111 -29.49 -7.60 -52.64
N PHE A 112 -29.22 -8.38 -51.59
CA PHE A 112 -30.26 -8.99 -50.73
C PHE A 112 -30.74 -8.05 -49.61
N ALA A 113 -29.95 -7.04 -49.21
CA ALA A 113 -30.31 -6.06 -48.17
C ALA A 113 -31.46 -5.10 -48.59
N VAL A 114 -31.90 -5.12 -49.85
CA VAL A 114 -32.94 -4.20 -50.36
C VAL A 114 -34.07 -4.96 -51.08
N GLY A 115 -34.16 -6.28 -50.89
CA GLY A 115 -35.17 -7.13 -51.51
C GLY A 115 -36.54 -7.14 -50.82
N ASN A 116 -37.58 -7.54 -51.55
CA ASN A 116 -38.95 -7.63 -51.02
C ASN A 116 -39.16 -8.79 -50.03
N SER A 117 -38.31 -9.83 -50.04
CA SER A 117 -38.40 -11.01 -49.16
C SER A 117 -37.28 -11.04 -48.12
N LEU A 118 -37.59 -11.42 -46.87
CA LEU A 118 -36.61 -11.54 -45.79
C LEU A 118 -35.70 -12.76 -45.97
N THR A 119 -34.39 -12.58 -45.78
CA THR A 119 -33.38 -13.64 -45.78
C THR A 119 -32.81 -13.88 -44.38
N LEU A 120 -32.12 -15.01 -44.19
CA LEU A 120 -31.42 -15.30 -42.94
C LEU A 120 -30.30 -14.28 -42.64
N ALA A 121 -29.62 -13.79 -43.68
CA ALA A 121 -28.60 -12.76 -43.55
C ALA A 121 -29.20 -11.46 -43.00
N ASP A 122 -30.41 -11.07 -43.43
CA ASP A 122 -31.08 -9.85 -42.95
C ASP A 122 -31.38 -9.90 -41.45
N VAL A 123 -31.81 -11.07 -40.96
CA VAL A 123 -32.08 -11.29 -39.53
C VAL A 123 -30.80 -11.15 -38.71
N VAL A 124 -29.73 -11.79 -39.17
CA VAL A 124 -28.49 -11.88 -38.39
C VAL A 124 -27.68 -10.57 -38.47
N VAL A 125 -27.47 -10.06 -39.68
CA VAL A 125 -26.71 -8.83 -39.93
C VAL A 125 -27.49 -7.61 -39.49
N GLY A 126 -28.80 -7.54 -39.76
CA GLY A 126 -29.62 -6.38 -39.42
C GLY A 126 -29.62 -6.08 -37.92
N VAL A 127 -29.67 -7.13 -37.08
CA VAL A 127 -29.60 -6.98 -35.62
C VAL A 127 -28.22 -6.50 -35.15
N ALA A 128 -27.15 -7.07 -35.70
CA ALA A 128 -25.78 -6.66 -35.34
C ALA A 128 -25.45 -5.25 -35.86
N LEU A 129 -25.85 -4.94 -37.09
CA LEU A 129 -25.65 -3.66 -37.74
C LEU A 129 -26.40 -2.55 -37.01
N ARG A 130 -27.62 -2.79 -36.51
CA ARG A 130 -28.34 -1.84 -35.67
C ARG A 130 -27.50 -1.39 -34.48
N LYS A 131 -26.88 -2.33 -33.76
CA LYS A 131 -25.99 -2.04 -32.63
C LYS A 131 -24.76 -1.24 -33.09
N SER A 132 -24.11 -1.64 -34.17
CA SER A 132 -22.94 -0.92 -34.70
C SER A 132 -23.29 0.52 -35.11
N LEU A 133 -24.50 0.76 -35.64
CA LEU A 133 -24.99 2.08 -35.98
C LEU A 133 -25.38 2.95 -34.77
N GLU A 134 -25.63 2.36 -33.60
CA GLU A 134 -25.77 3.10 -32.32
C GLU A 134 -24.40 3.64 -31.85
N TRP A 135 -23.32 2.88 -32.10
CA TRP A 135 -21.95 3.29 -31.73
C TRP A 135 -21.34 4.36 -32.65
N LEU A 136 -21.90 4.53 -33.85
CA LEU A 136 -21.52 5.52 -34.84
C LEU A 136 -22.56 6.66 -34.84
N PRO A 137 -22.29 7.83 -34.24
CA PRO A 137 -23.28 8.92 -34.18
C PRO A 137 -23.62 9.46 -35.57
N GLN A 138 -24.91 9.66 -35.87
CA GLN A 138 -25.38 10.10 -37.20
C GLN A 138 -24.78 11.44 -37.64
N ALA A 139 -24.50 12.35 -36.70
CA ALA A 139 -23.88 13.64 -37.00
C ALA A 139 -22.46 13.53 -37.58
N SER A 140 -21.71 12.49 -37.20
CA SER A 140 -20.33 12.28 -37.64
C SER A 140 -20.21 11.19 -38.72
N TYR A 141 -21.14 10.23 -38.73
CA TYR A 141 -21.18 9.10 -39.66
C TYR A 141 -22.62 8.93 -40.18
N PRO A 142 -23.00 9.63 -41.27
CA PRO A 142 -24.37 9.65 -41.75
C PRO A 142 -24.91 8.26 -42.08
N LEU A 143 -24.13 7.46 -42.83
CA LEU A 143 -24.43 6.06 -43.19
C LEU A 143 -25.89 5.86 -43.64
N ALA A 144 -26.39 6.77 -44.46
CA ALA A 144 -27.82 6.91 -44.76
C ALA A 144 -28.44 5.61 -45.29
N THR A 145 -27.75 4.90 -46.18
CA THR A 145 -28.19 3.62 -46.74
C THR A 145 -28.31 2.53 -45.66
N ALA A 146 -27.33 2.40 -44.77
CA ALA A 146 -27.35 1.40 -43.70
C ALA A 146 -28.42 1.70 -42.65
N ARG A 147 -28.62 2.98 -42.30
CA ARG A 147 -29.70 3.39 -41.37
C ARG A 147 -31.09 3.20 -41.96
N ALA A 148 -31.29 3.55 -43.23
CA ALA A 148 -32.56 3.33 -43.92
C ALA A 148 -32.88 1.82 -44.00
N TYR A 149 -31.87 1.00 -44.30
CA TYR A 149 -31.98 -0.45 -44.31
C TYR A 149 -32.40 -1.01 -42.94
N VAL A 150 -31.68 -0.66 -41.87
CA VAL A 150 -32.02 -1.11 -40.51
C VAL A 150 -33.40 -0.62 -40.09
N ALA A 151 -33.75 0.64 -40.37
CA ALA A 151 -35.08 1.17 -40.06
C ALA A 151 -36.19 0.39 -40.78
N ALA A 152 -36.02 0.07 -42.06
CA ALA A 152 -36.97 -0.72 -42.83
C ALA A 152 -37.12 -2.16 -42.30
N LEU A 153 -36.02 -2.81 -41.89
CA LEU A 153 -36.07 -4.14 -41.27
C LEU A 153 -36.83 -4.11 -39.94
N PHE A 154 -36.52 -3.16 -39.06
CA PHE A 154 -37.12 -3.11 -37.73
C PHE A 154 -38.56 -2.56 -37.71
N ALA A 155 -39.06 -2.01 -38.82
CA ALA A 155 -40.46 -1.71 -39.01
C ALA A 155 -41.30 -2.97 -39.33
N ARG A 156 -40.68 -4.09 -39.70
CA ARG A 156 -41.40 -5.33 -40.00
C ARG A 156 -42.02 -5.93 -38.73
N PRO A 157 -43.24 -6.50 -38.78
CA PRO A 157 -43.96 -6.97 -37.59
C PRO A 157 -43.17 -7.96 -36.72
N ALA A 158 -42.44 -8.92 -37.32
CA ALA A 158 -41.69 -9.90 -36.54
C ALA A 158 -40.50 -9.28 -35.78
N PHE A 159 -39.83 -8.28 -36.37
CA PHE A 159 -38.74 -7.55 -35.72
C PHE A 159 -39.26 -6.65 -34.59
N ALA A 160 -40.33 -5.89 -34.84
CA ALA A 160 -40.95 -5.03 -33.83
C ALA A 160 -41.49 -5.85 -32.64
N SER A 161 -42.15 -6.97 -32.92
CA SER A 161 -42.64 -7.90 -31.90
C SER A 161 -41.48 -8.53 -31.11
N ALA A 162 -40.43 -8.99 -31.78
CA ALA A 162 -39.28 -9.59 -31.11
C ALA A 162 -38.52 -8.60 -30.22
N VAL A 163 -38.38 -7.33 -30.64
CA VAL A 163 -37.78 -6.28 -29.80
C VAL A 163 -38.57 -6.10 -28.51
N THR A 164 -39.90 -6.05 -28.60
CA THR A 164 -40.79 -5.92 -27.44
C THR A 164 -40.71 -7.15 -26.53
N ALA A 165 -40.59 -8.35 -27.11
CA ALA A 165 -40.54 -9.60 -26.36
C ALA A 165 -39.19 -9.85 -25.64
N VAL A 166 -38.07 -9.41 -26.23
CA VAL A 166 -36.72 -9.68 -25.73
C VAL A 166 -36.16 -8.52 -24.89
N ILE A 167 -36.60 -7.28 -25.16
CA ILE A 167 -36.15 -6.07 -24.47
C ILE A 167 -37.39 -5.45 -23.80
N PRO A 168 -37.72 -5.82 -22.56
CA PRO A 168 -38.87 -5.22 -21.88
C PRO A 168 -38.64 -3.72 -21.70
N VAL A 169 -39.63 -2.92 -22.12
CA VAL A 169 -39.69 -1.49 -21.82
C VAL A 169 -39.78 -1.32 -20.32
N ALA A 170 -38.86 -0.57 -19.73
CA ALA A 170 -38.78 -0.32 -18.30
C ALA A 170 -40.10 0.22 -17.75
N ALA A 171 -40.83 -0.63 -17.02
CA ALA A 171 -41.97 -0.23 -16.20
C ALA A 171 -41.63 -0.51 -14.73
N ALA A 172 -41.51 0.60 -13.99
CA ALA A 172 -41.79 0.76 -12.57
C ALA A 172 -41.19 -0.25 -11.56
N SER A 173 -40.16 0.24 -10.87
CA SER A 173 -39.95 0.18 -9.42
C SER A 173 -39.66 -1.17 -8.72
N THR A 174 -38.58 -1.09 -7.93
CA THR A 174 -38.22 -1.86 -6.74
C THR A 174 -37.73 -3.30 -6.93
N SER A 175 -36.41 -3.43 -7.02
CA SER A 175 -35.66 -4.63 -6.67
C SER A 175 -34.59 -4.26 -5.62
N PRO A 176 -34.27 -5.17 -4.68
CA PRO A 176 -33.39 -4.91 -3.55
C PRO A 176 -31.95 -4.64 -4.04
N GLN A 177 -31.27 -3.73 -3.35
CA GLN A 177 -29.93 -3.26 -3.68
C GLN A 177 -28.97 -4.42 -3.95
N ALA A 178 -28.66 -4.66 -5.23
CA ALA A 178 -27.39 -5.22 -5.62
C ALA A 178 -26.30 -4.26 -5.14
N PRO A 179 -25.15 -4.75 -4.64
CA PRO A 179 -24.05 -3.89 -4.24
C PRO A 179 -23.70 -3.01 -5.45
N THR A 180 -23.94 -1.71 -5.29
CA THR A 180 -23.66 -0.69 -6.29
C THR A 180 -22.23 -0.88 -6.79
N LYS A 181 -22.05 -1.18 -8.09
CA LYS A 181 -20.79 -0.90 -8.79
C LYS A 181 -20.59 0.61 -8.71
N LYS A 182 -19.90 1.08 -7.66
CA LYS A 182 -19.52 2.47 -7.51
C LYS A 182 -18.49 2.77 -8.59
N SER A 183 -18.73 3.83 -9.38
CA SER A 183 -17.63 4.64 -9.89
C SER A 183 -16.71 4.95 -8.70
N LEU A 184 -15.43 4.53 -8.82
CA LEU A 184 -14.49 4.46 -7.69
C LEU A 184 -13.90 5.81 -7.30
N ALA A 185 -14.00 6.83 -8.16
CA ALA A 185 -13.49 8.17 -7.91
C ALA A 185 -14.61 9.21 -7.91
N THR A 186 -14.66 10.03 -6.85
CA THR A 186 -15.56 11.17 -6.74
C THR A 186 -15.09 12.34 -7.62
N ASP A 187 -16.02 13.23 -8.01
CA ASP A 187 -15.68 14.45 -8.76
C ASP A 187 -14.58 15.28 -8.09
N ALA A 188 -14.58 15.33 -6.74
CA ALA A 188 -13.56 16.05 -5.99
C ALA A 188 -12.16 15.41 -6.17
N GLN A 189 -12.06 14.08 -6.14
CA GLN A 189 -10.81 13.36 -6.39
C GLN A 189 -10.33 13.61 -7.83
N LEU A 190 -11.21 13.48 -8.81
CA LEU A 190 -10.90 13.70 -10.23
C LEU A 190 -10.42 15.14 -10.50
N LEU A 191 -11.01 16.14 -9.83
CA LEU A 191 -10.62 17.55 -9.99
C LEU A 191 -9.37 17.94 -9.17
N GLY A 192 -8.76 17.01 -8.43
CA GLY A 192 -7.58 17.29 -7.60
C GLY A 192 -7.86 18.07 -6.31
N LYS A 193 -9.12 18.08 -5.83
CA LYS A 193 -9.60 18.88 -4.69
C LYS A 193 -9.55 18.15 -3.33
N THR A 194 -8.86 17.02 -3.25
CA THR A 194 -8.74 16.19 -2.04
C THR A 194 -7.28 15.82 -1.77
N TYR A 195 -7.00 15.00 -0.73
CA TYR A 195 -5.65 14.48 -0.41
C TYR A 195 -5.45 12.99 -0.74
N ASP A 196 -6.42 12.35 -1.40
CA ASP A 196 -6.35 10.93 -1.82
C ASP A 196 -5.14 10.59 -2.69
N HIS A 197 -4.28 9.68 -2.27
CA HIS A 197 -3.04 9.36 -3.00
C HIS A 197 -3.27 9.10 -4.52
N VAL A 198 -2.45 9.75 -5.36
CA VAL A 198 -2.66 9.83 -6.82
C VAL A 198 -2.55 8.45 -7.47
N LEU A 199 -1.70 7.57 -6.94
CA LEU A 199 -1.57 6.19 -7.42
C LEU A 199 -2.91 5.44 -7.36
N GLY A 200 -3.69 5.60 -6.29
CA GLY A 200 -4.96 4.88 -6.11
C GLY A 200 -6.04 5.39 -7.06
N LEU A 201 -6.04 6.70 -7.33
CA LEU A 201 -6.91 7.30 -8.34
C LEU A 201 -6.61 6.76 -9.73
N ILE A 202 -5.34 6.66 -10.10
CA ILE A 202 -4.93 6.11 -11.39
C ILE A 202 -5.21 4.61 -11.47
N GLU A 203 -4.96 3.86 -10.40
CA GLU A 203 -5.34 2.44 -10.30
C GLU A 203 -6.85 2.26 -10.52
N ALA A 204 -7.70 3.10 -9.91
CA ALA A 204 -9.15 3.07 -10.12
C ALA A 204 -9.55 3.31 -11.59
N LEU A 205 -8.93 4.29 -12.25
CA LEU A 205 -9.16 4.56 -13.68
C LEU A 205 -8.74 3.37 -14.56
N PHE A 206 -7.60 2.76 -14.28
CA PHE A 206 -7.17 1.55 -15.01
C PHE A 206 -8.02 0.33 -14.71
N VAL A 207 -8.51 0.15 -13.47
CA VAL A 207 -9.45 -0.92 -13.13
C VAL A 207 -10.73 -0.78 -13.94
N GLU A 208 -11.30 0.42 -14.03
CA GLU A 208 -12.49 0.68 -14.85
C GLU A 208 -12.24 0.44 -16.34
N ALA A 209 -11.09 0.90 -16.85
CA ALA A 209 -10.68 0.66 -18.23
C ALA A 209 -10.50 -0.84 -18.54
N VAL A 210 -9.94 -1.61 -17.59
CA VAL A 210 -9.76 -3.06 -17.73
C VAL A 210 -11.08 -3.80 -17.65
N ASP A 211 -11.99 -3.47 -16.72
CA ASP A 211 -13.34 -4.09 -16.66
C ASP A 211 -14.15 -3.75 -17.92
N THR A 212 -13.95 -2.57 -18.50
CA THR A 212 -14.59 -2.17 -19.76
C THR A 212 -14.01 -2.92 -20.95
N ALA A 213 -12.68 -3.06 -21.05
CA ALA A 213 -12.02 -3.78 -22.13
C ALA A 213 -12.22 -5.30 -22.05
N PHE A 214 -12.27 -5.85 -20.84
CA PHE A 214 -12.37 -7.29 -20.56
C PHE A 214 -13.42 -7.59 -19.47
N PRO A 215 -14.73 -7.45 -19.78
CA PRO A 215 -15.80 -7.54 -18.79
C PRO A 215 -15.80 -8.84 -17.98
N GLY A 216 -15.83 -8.70 -16.65
CA GLY A 216 -15.89 -9.83 -15.71
C GLY A 216 -14.59 -10.63 -15.58
N MET A 217 -13.51 -10.22 -16.25
CA MET A 217 -12.20 -10.88 -16.14
C MET A 217 -11.59 -10.71 -14.75
N LEU A 218 -11.65 -9.50 -14.19
CA LEU A 218 -11.05 -9.19 -12.89
C LEU A 218 -11.61 -10.10 -11.80
N ASP A 219 -12.94 -10.23 -11.72
CA ASP A 219 -13.61 -11.08 -10.74
C ASP A 219 -13.37 -12.58 -11.01
N ARG A 220 -13.48 -13.02 -12.27
CA ARG A 220 -13.34 -14.44 -12.64
C ARG A 220 -11.93 -14.97 -12.39
N LEU A 221 -10.91 -14.14 -12.62
CA LEU A 221 -9.50 -14.53 -12.51
C LEU A 221 -8.83 -13.99 -11.24
N GLN A 222 -9.57 -13.28 -10.39
CA GLN A 222 -9.03 -12.59 -9.21
C GLN A 222 -7.80 -11.73 -9.56
N PHE A 223 -7.87 -11.08 -10.73
CA PHE A 223 -6.75 -10.35 -11.30
C PHE A 223 -6.66 -8.96 -10.67
N LYS A 224 -5.46 -8.58 -10.19
CA LYS A 224 -5.20 -7.23 -9.69
C LYS A 224 -4.55 -6.37 -10.76
N VAL A 225 -5.11 -5.19 -11.00
CA VAL A 225 -4.47 -4.19 -11.85
C VAL A 225 -3.24 -3.61 -11.15
N GLU A 226 -2.14 -3.54 -11.86
CA GLU A 226 -0.84 -3.12 -11.36
C GLU A 226 -0.46 -1.79 -11.99
N VAL A 227 -0.45 -0.76 -11.16
CA VAL A 227 0.03 0.58 -11.51
C VAL A 227 1.20 0.90 -10.60
N SER A 228 2.22 1.56 -11.15
CA SER A 228 3.39 2.01 -10.40
C SER A 228 3.82 3.40 -10.82
N ARG A 229 4.54 4.09 -9.92
CA ARG A 229 5.23 5.35 -10.24
C ARG A 229 6.40 5.07 -11.16
N THR A 230 6.62 5.95 -12.12
CA THR A 230 7.79 5.86 -13.00
C THR A 230 8.96 6.63 -12.39
N LYS A 231 10.19 6.20 -12.69
CA LYS A 231 11.41 6.94 -12.31
C LYS A 231 11.95 7.82 -13.44
N MET A 232 11.51 7.56 -14.67
CA MET A 232 12.03 8.21 -15.87
C MET A 232 10.91 9.00 -16.58
N PRO A 233 11.09 10.32 -16.80
CA PRO A 233 10.05 11.17 -17.40
C PRO A 233 9.54 10.69 -18.76
N LYS A 234 10.40 10.02 -19.56
CA LYS A 234 10.01 9.47 -20.87
C LYS A 234 8.92 8.39 -20.80
N PHE A 235 8.67 7.82 -19.61
CA PHE A 235 7.65 6.80 -19.40
C PHE A 235 6.38 7.35 -18.73
N GLY A 236 6.21 8.67 -18.68
CA GLY A 236 5.08 9.31 -17.98
C GLY A 236 5.34 9.44 -16.49
N ASP A 237 4.29 9.72 -15.74
CA ASP A 237 4.29 9.86 -14.28
C ASP A 237 3.96 8.53 -13.59
N TYR A 238 3.08 7.74 -14.23
CA TYR A 238 2.66 6.42 -13.79
C TYR A 238 2.68 5.44 -14.96
N GLN A 239 2.79 4.16 -14.66
CA GLN A 239 2.78 3.10 -15.64
C GLN A 239 1.92 1.93 -15.18
N CYS A 240 0.99 1.49 -16.03
CA CYS A 240 0.26 0.25 -15.86
C CYS A 240 1.01 -0.89 -16.55
N THR A 241 1.26 -1.96 -15.79
CA THR A 241 2.03 -3.15 -16.21
C THR A 241 1.13 -4.37 -16.42
N SER A 242 -0.19 -4.24 -16.28
CA SER A 242 -1.10 -5.39 -16.29
C SER A 242 -1.23 -6.10 -17.63
N SER A 243 -0.91 -5.45 -18.75
CA SER A 243 -1.19 -5.99 -20.08
C SER A 243 -0.57 -7.36 -20.36
N MET A 244 0.64 -7.63 -19.84
CA MET A 244 1.33 -8.91 -20.02
C MET A 244 0.68 -10.04 -19.22
N SER A 245 0.31 -9.76 -17.97
CA SER A 245 -0.32 -10.72 -17.09
C SER A 245 -1.75 -11.03 -17.57
N ILE A 246 -2.48 -10.02 -18.04
CA ILE A 246 -3.80 -10.18 -18.67
C ILE A 246 -3.70 -11.02 -19.95
N PHE A 247 -2.74 -10.71 -20.84
CA PHE A 247 -2.52 -11.52 -22.04
C PHE A 247 -2.24 -12.99 -21.70
N THR A 248 -1.36 -13.23 -20.72
CA THR A 248 -1.04 -14.59 -20.27
C THR A 248 -2.27 -15.31 -19.74
N ALA A 249 -3.10 -14.62 -18.96
CA ALA A 249 -4.30 -15.18 -18.37
C ALA A 249 -5.41 -15.48 -19.40
N LEU A 250 -5.47 -14.71 -20.50
CA LEU A 250 -6.44 -14.90 -21.57
C LEU A 250 -5.93 -15.83 -22.68
N LYS A 251 -4.63 -16.16 -22.71
CA LYS A 251 -4.03 -17.01 -23.73
C LYS A 251 -4.76 -18.35 -23.84
N GLY A 252 -5.18 -18.70 -25.05
CA GLY A 252 -5.94 -19.93 -25.34
C GLY A 252 -7.45 -19.82 -25.11
N SER A 253 -7.97 -18.68 -24.61
CA SER A 253 -9.40 -18.40 -24.59
C SER A 253 -9.93 -18.03 -25.98
N PRO A 254 -11.21 -18.30 -26.30
CA PRO A 254 -11.85 -17.73 -27.47
C PRO A 254 -11.72 -16.20 -27.44
N ASN A 255 -11.22 -15.59 -28.53
CA ASN A 255 -10.93 -14.15 -28.64
C ASN A 255 -9.76 -13.64 -27.76
N ALA A 256 -8.80 -14.50 -27.41
CA ALA A 256 -7.56 -14.06 -26.78
C ALA A 256 -6.88 -12.97 -27.64
N PRO A 257 -6.44 -11.86 -27.03
CA PRO A 257 -5.63 -10.85 -27.72
C PRO A 257 -4.38 -11.48 -28.34
N GLY A 258 -3.93 -10.97 -29.49
CA GLY A 258 -2.79 -11.54 -30.23
C GLY A 258 -1.44 -11.31 -29.54
N SER A 259 -1.35 -10.25 -28.73
CA SER A 259 -0.15 -9.87 -27.99
C SER A 259 -0.49 -9.07 -26.73
N PRO A 260 0.45 -8.92 -25.77
CA PRO A 260 0.29 -7.98 -24.66
C PRO A 260 0.12 -6.52 -25.11
N ARG A 261 0.60 -6.18 -26.30
CA ARG A 261 0.44 -4.84 -26.89
C ARG A 261 -1.02 -4.60 -27.28
N ASP A 262 -1.71 -5.62 -27.79
CA ASP A 262 -3.13 -5.54 -28.14
C ASP A 262 -3.99 -5.35 -26.88
N VAL A 263 -3.63 -6.02 -25.78
CA VAL A 263 -4.24 -5.78 -24.47
C VAL A 263 -4.05 -4.31 -24.05
N ALA A 264 -2.83 -3.80 -24.17
CA ALA A 264 -2.54 -2.42 -23.79
C ALA A 264 -3.37 -1.41 -24.60
N LEU A 265 -3.49 -1.63 -25.92
CA LEU A 265 -4.30 -0.79 -26.80
C LEU A 265 -5.80 -0.89 -26.47
N ALA A 266 -6.30 -2.08 -26.15
CA ALA A 266 -7.69 -2.26 -25.72
C ALA A 266 -8.00 -1.51 -24.42
N ILE A 267 -7.09 -1.56 -23.44
CA ILE A 267 -7.23 -0.81 -22.18
C ILE A 267 -7.22 0.71 -22.44
N ILE A 268 -6.32 1.21 -23.29
CA ILE A 268 -6.28 2.64 -23.64
C ILE A 268 -7.57 3.06 -24.35
N ALA A 269 -8.08 2.26 -25.28
CA ALA A 269 -9.32 2.55 -26.00
C ALA A 269 -10.56 2.54 -25.09
N ALA A 270 -10.52 1.74 -24.03
CA ALA A 270 -11.56 1.63 -23.02
C ALA A 270 -11.40 2.63 -21.85
N MET A 271 -10.35 3.45 -21.84
CA MET A 271 -10.11 4.42 -20.78
C MET A 271 -11.26 5.46 -20.74
N PRO A 272 -11.95 5.62 -19.60
CA PRO A 272 -12.99 6.64 -19.48
C PRO A 272 -12.41 8.05 -19.64
N THR A 273 -13.18 8.97 -20.22
CA THR A 273 -12.82 10.39 -20.23
C THR A 273 -12.72 10.89 -18.80
N ASN A 274 -11.59 11.50 -18.44
CA ASN A 274 -11.33 11.96 -17.09
C ASN A 274 -10.42 13.21 -17.11
N PRO A 275 -10.48 14.06 -16.07
CA PRO A 275 -9.65 15.27 -15.97
C PRO A 275 -8.23 15.00 -15.41
N VAL A 276 -7.86 13.75 -15.13
CA VAL A 276 -6.62 13.39 -14.41
C VAL A 276 -5.50 13.05 -15.39
N ILE A 277 -5.79 12.28 -16.44
CA ILE A 277 -4.81 11.77 -17.40
C ILE A 277 -4.90 12.57 -18.69
N GLU A 278 -3.81 13.24 -19.06
CA GLU A 278 -3.68 13.98 -20.32
C GLU A 278 -3.46 13.03 -21.49
N LYS A 279 -2.57 12.05 -21.29
CA LYS A 279 -2.09 11.19 -22.36
C LYS A 279 -1.78 9.80 -21.85
N LEU A 280 -2.11 8.81 -22.68
CA LEU A 280 -1.64 7.43 -22.55
C LEU A 280 -0.74 7.08 -23.74
N SER A 281 0.26 6.24 -23.52
CA SER A 281 1.08 5.70 -24.60
C SER A 281 1.55 4.28 -24.29
N VAL A 282 1.67 3.44 -25.33
CA VAL A 282 2.17 2.08 -25.18
C VAL A 282 3.69 2.03 -25.37
N ALA A 283 4.40 1.48 -24.41
CA ALA A 283 5.84 1.24 -24.46
C ALA A 283 6.17 -0.26 -24.36
N GLY A 284 7.23 -0.67 -25.07
CA GLY A 284 7.73 -2.04 -25.04
C GLY A 284 6.66 -3.10 -25.38
N PRO A 285 6.59 -4.21 -24.63
CA PRO A 285 5.70 -5.34 -24.93
C PRO A 285 4.22 -5.03 -24.66
N GLY A 286 3.89 -4.03 -23.83
CA GLY A 286 2.52 -3.72 -23.43
C GLY A 286 2.39 -2.80 -22.22
N PHE A 287 3.44 -2.07 -21.85
CA PHE A 287 3.37 -1.09 -20.77
C PHE A 287 2.52 0.11 -21.19
N ILE A 288 1.63 0.57 -20.32
CA ILE A 288 0.82 1.77 -20.58
C ILE A 288 1.36 2.90 -19.70
N ASN A 289 2.02 3.86 -20.32
CA ASN A 289 2.52 5.08 -19.67
C ASN A 289 1.38 6.10 -19.56
N ALA A 290 1.19 6.68 -18.39
CA ALA A 290 0.18 7.70 -18.09
C ALA A 290 0.83 9.01 -17.66
N PHE A 291 0.36 10.11 -18.25
CA PHE A 291 0.81 11.47 -18.00
C PHE A 291 -0.34 12.27 -17.38
N LEU A 292 -0.08 12.92 -16.24
CA LEU A 292 -1.06 13.73 -15.53
C LEU A 292 -1.36 15.04 -16.25
N THR A 293 -2.59 15.55 -16.12
CA THR A 293 -2.92 16.87 -16.63
C THR A 293 -2.33 17.97 -15.74
N ALA A 294 -1.81 19.04 -16.35
CA ALA A 294 -1.31 20.19 -15.61
C ALA A 294 -2.36 20.85 -14.68
N PRO A 295 -3.65 21.00 -15.07
CA PRO A 295 -4.68 21.52 -14.16
C PRO A 295 -4.90 20.64 -12.92
N PHE A 296 -4.88 19.31 -13.06
CA PHE A 296 -5.01 18.41 -11.92
C PHE A 296 -3.85 18.61 -10.93
N VAL A 297 -2.62 18.64 -11.44
CA VAL A 297 -1.41 18.84 -10.63
C VAL A 297 -1.43 20.21 -9.92
N ALA A 298 -1.77 21.28 -10.64
CA ALA A 298 -1.84 22.63 -10.09
C ALA A 298 -2.89 22.73 -8.97
N ASN A 299 -4.11 22.24 -9.19
CA ASN A 299 -5.17 22.25 -8.17
C ASN A 299 -4.74 21.53 -6.89
N ARG A 300 -4.02 20.41 -7.04
CA ARG A 300 -3.55 19.61 -5.93
C ARG A 300 -2.46 20.31 -5.11
N LEU A 301 -1.56 21.01 -5.78
CA LEU A 301 -0.54 21.83 -5.12
C LEU A 301 -1.16 23.04 -4.42
N GLU A 302 -2.13 23.70 -5.03
CA GLU A 302 -2.85 24.80 -4.40
C GLU A 302 -3.60 24.33 -3.15
N LEU A 303 -4.26 23.17 -3.21
CA LEU A 303 -4.89 22.57 -2.03
C LEU A 303 -3.85 22.34 -0.91
N LEU A 304 -2.71 21.73 -1.23
CA LEU A 304 -1.61 21.51 -0.29
C LEU A 304 -1.10 22.81 0.33
N LEU A 305 -0.99 23.88 -0.47
CA LEU A 305 -0.52 25.18 0.00
C LEU A 305 -1.52 25.83 0.96
N GLN A 306 -2.81 25.75 0.63
CA GLN A 306 -3.91 26.36 1.39
C GLN A 306 -4.24 25.63 2.69
N GLN A 307 -4.27 24.30 2.65
CA GLN A 307 -4.73 23.45 3.76
C GLN A 307 -3.59 22.70 4.47
N GLY A 308 -2.36 22.84 3.98
CA GLY A 308 -1.17 22.15 4.51
C GLY A 308 -0.95 20.76 3.92
N VAL A 309 0.07 20.06 4.40
CA VAL A 309 0.30 18.66 4.02
C VAL A 309 -0.56 17.78 4.92
N GLN A 310 -1.56 17.12 4.34
CA GLN A 310 -2.45 16.21 5.06
C GLN A 310 -2.31 14.79 4.54
N ALA A 311 -2.51 13.79 5.40
CA ALA A 311 -2.57 12.41 4.97
C ALA A 311 -3.83 12.14 4.14
N SER A 312 -3.72 11.20 3.20
CA SER A 312 -4.88 10.62 2.52
C SER A 312 -5.87 10.08 3.55
N PRO A 313 -7.19 10.29 3.38
CA PRO A 313 -8.18 9.67 4.25
C PRO A 313 -8.04 8.15 4.25
N ILE A 314 -7.96 7.55 5.44
CA ILE A 314 -7.88 6.09 5.62
C ILE A 314 -8.80 5.64 6.76
N LYS A 315 -9.10 4.33 6.79
CA LYS A 315 -9.78 3.73 7.95
C LYS A 315 -8.84 3.79 9.15
N LYS A 316 -9.25 4.53 10.19
CA LYS A 316 -8.53 4.59 11.46
C LYS A 316 -8.50 3.20 12.10
N GLN A 317 -7.36 2.89 12.69
CA GLN A 317 -7.11 1.65 13.42
C GLN A 317 -6.41 1.99 14.71
N LYS A 318 -6.58 1.14 15.72
CA LYS A 318 -5.78 1.16 16.93
C LYS A 318 -4.54 0.28 16.74
N VAL A 319 -3.37 0.89 16.78
CA VAL A 319 -2.09 0.27 16.47
C VAL A 319 -1.20 0.28 17.70
N VAL A 320 -0.71 -0.89 18.10
CA VAL A 320 0.35 -1.01 19.10
C VAL A 320 1.68 -1.14 18.36
N VAL A 321 2.65 -0.28 18.70
CA VAL A 321 4.02 -0.37 18.21
C VAL A 321 4.94 -0.62 19.40
N ASP A 322 5.58 -1.78 19.41
CA ASP A 322 6.52 -2.21 20.44
C ASP A 322 7.96 -1.99 19.95
N PHE A 323 8.68 -1.10 20.63
CA PHE A 323 10.04 -0.71 20.24
C PHE A 323 10.86 -0.15 21.41
N SER A 324 12.15 0.06 21.15
CA SER A 324 13.20 0.41 22.12
C SER A 324 13.60 -0.73 23.05
N SER A 325 12.69 -1.13 23.94
CA SER A 325 12.74 -2.31 24.81
C SER A 325 14.12 -2.61 25.42
N PRO A 326 14.77 -1.65 26.12
CA PRO A 326 16.04 -1.88 26.78
C PRO A 326 15.91 -2.85 27.97
N ASN A 327 17.04 -3.48 28.30
CA ASN A 327 17.15 -4.34 29.48
C ASN A 327 17.57 -3.52 30.70
N THR A 328 16.79 -3.58 31.77
CA THR A 328 17.04 -2.86 33.03
C THR A 328 18.42 -3.22 33.61
N ALA A 329 19.07 -2.26 34.25
CA ALA A 329 20.42 -2.38 34.81
C ALA A 329 21.54 -2.64 33.78
N LYS A 330 21.28 -2.31 32.50
CA LYS A 330 22.28 -2.24 31.42
C LYS A 330 22.10 -0.95 30.64
N ASP A 331 23.23 -0.40 30.18
CA ASP A 331 23.21 0.79 29.31
C ASP A 331 22.55 0.50 27.95
N MET A 332 21.86 1.52 27.42
CA MET A 332 21.38 1.49 26.05
C MET A 332 22.55 1.54 25.07
N HIS A 333 22.64 0.50 24.25
CA HIS A 333 23.59 0.39 23.15
C HIS A 333 22.95 0.61 21.77
N VAL A 334 23.79 0.63 20.72
CA VAL A 334 23.40 0.84 19.32
C VAL A 334 22.33 -0.12 18.78
N GLY A 335 22.19 -1.34 19.33
CA GLY A 335 21.06 -2.22 19.01
C GLY A 335 19.69 -1.64 19.41
N HIS A 336 19.57 -1.07 20.62
CA HIS A 336 18.33 -0.42 21.07
C HIS A 336 18.10 0.89 20.31
N LEU A 337 19.16 1.57 19.87
CA LEU A 337 19.06 2.76 19.02
C LEU A 337 18.24 2.49 17.75
N ARG A 338 18.53 1.38 17.06
CA ARG A 338 17.81 1.01 15.83
C ARG A 338 16.32 0.86 16.06
N SER A 339 15.96 0.02 17.04
CA SER A 339 14.55 -0.18 17.44
C SER A 339 13.89 1.16 17.78
N THR A 340 14.57 1.98 18.59
CA THR A 340 14.09 3.29 19.05
C THR A 340 13.77 4.23 17.89
N ILE A 341 14.68 4.39 16.92
CA ILE A 341 14.51 5.33 15.80
C ILE A 341 13.48 4.80 14.79
N ILE A 342 13.56 3.53 14.42
CA ILE A 342 12.68 2.94 13.41
C ILE A 342 11.23 2.90 13.92
N GLY A 343 11.05 2.46 15.16
CA GLY A 343 9.74 2.41 15.81
C GLY A 343 9.10 3.79 15.97
N ASP A 344 9.86 4.79 16.43
CA ASP A 344 9.35 6.16 16.58
C ASP A 344 8.94 6.78 15.22
N ALA A 345 9.75 6.60 14.17
CA ALA A 345 9.41 7.06 12.84
C ALA A 345 8.13 6.40 12.30
N MET A 346 7.95 5.09 12.54
CA MET A 346 6.72 4.39 12.17
C MET A 346 5.51 4.90 12.96
N CYS A 347 5.65 5.17 14.26
CA CYS A 347 4.58 5.75 15.07
C CYS A 347 4.15 7.10 14.52
N ARG A 348 5.10 8.00 14.22
CA ARG A 348 4.83 9.33 13.66
C ARG A 348 4.11 9.25 12.30
N ILE A 349 4.48 8.30 11.45
CA ILE A 349 3.81 8.05 10.17
C ILE A 349 2.36 7.61 10.38
N LEU A 350 2.11 6.65 11.26
CA LEU A 350 0.76 6.15 11.54
C LEU A 350 -0.12 7.22 12.19
N GLU A 351 0.43 8.00 13.11
CA GLU A 351 -0.25 9.14 13.75
C GLU A 351 -0.61 10.23 12.73
N PHE A 352 0.30 10.55 11.81
CA PHE A 352 0.03 11.50 10.73
C PHE A 352 -1.13 11.03 9.83
N GLN A 353 -1.27 9.72 9.64
CA GLN A 353 -2.39 9.12 8.92
C GLN A 353 -3.68 9.01 9.74
N GLY A 354 -3.64 9.41 11.02
CA GLY A 354 -4.79 9.50 11.91
C GLY A 354 -5.13 8.20 12.65
N HIS A 355 -4.22 7.22 12.68
CA HIS A 355 -4.36 6.05 13.54
C HIS A 355 -4.24 6.43 15.03
N GLU A 356 -4.89 5.66 15.90
CA GLU A 356 -4.61 5.71 17.34
C GLU A 356 -3.39 4.82 17.61
N VAL A 357 -2.25 5.43 17.93
CA VAL A 357 -1.00 4.70 18.11
C VAL A 357 -0.65 4.62 19.60
N LEU A 358 -0.45 3.40 20.08
CA LEU A 358 0.08 3.10 21.41
C LEU A 358 1.56 2.73 21.26
N ARG A 359 2.42 3.53 21.87
CA ARG A 359 3.87 3.43 21.75
C ARG A 359 4.42 2.67 22.93
N ILE A 360 4.60 1.36 22.82
CA ILE A 360 4.93 0.49 23.94
C ILE A 360 6.43 0.27 24.04
N ASN A 361 6.97 0.52 25.23
CA ASN A 361 8.34 0.15 25.59
C ASN A 361 8.31 -1.12 26.45
N HIS A 362 8.58 -2.27 25.84
CA HIS A 362 8.55 -3.57 26.51
C HIS A 362 9.88 -3.86 27.21
N VAL A 363 10.17 -3.09 28.26
CA VAL A 363 11.44 -3.15 28.99
C VAL A 363 11.65 -4.52 29.65
N GLY A 364 12.90 -5.01 29.61
CA GLY A 364 13.34 -6.20 30.33
C GLY A 364 13.56 -5.86 31.81
N ASP A 365 12.47 -5.66 32.55
CA ASP A 365 12.44 -5.31 33.97
C ASP A 365 12.14 -6.50 34.87
N TRP A 366 12.08 -7.70 34.33
CA TRP A 366 11.91 -8.94 35.08
C TRP A 366 12.92 -9.99 34.61
N GLY A 367 13.45 -10.81 35.52
CA GLY A 367 14.42 -11.85 35.14
C GLY A 367 15.41 -12.23 36.24
N THR A 368 16.18 -13.29 35.97
CA THR A 368 17.10 -13.89 36.95
C THR A 368 18.27 -12.98 37.31
N GLN A 369 18.63 -12.05 36.44
CA GLN A 369 19.67 -11.05 36.69
C GLN A 369 19.38 -10.18 37.92
N PHE A 370 18.11 -9.95 38.24
CA PHE A 370 17.73 -9.14 39.40
C PHE A 370 18.06 -9.80 40.73
N GLY A 371 18.06 -11.13 40.82
CA GLY A 371 18.47 -11.83 42.04
C GLY A 371 19.91 -11.50 42.42
N MET A 372 20.81 -11.54 41.44
CA MET A 372 22.21 -11.12 41.59
C MET A 372 22.35 -9.64 41.94
N LEU A 373 21.64 -8.75 41.23
CA LEU A 373 21.75 -7.30 41.45
C LEU A 373 21.22 -6.88 42.82
N ILE A 374 20.07 -7.41 43.22
CA ILE A 374 19.45 -7.15 44.53
C ILE A 374 20.37 -7.68 45.63
N THR A 375 20.82 -8.93 45.53
CA THR A 375 21.71 -9.53 46.52
C THR A 375 23.00 -8.72 46.66
N HIS A 376 23.60 -8.29 45.54
CA HIS A 376 24.78 -7.43 45.54
C HIS A 376 24.51 -6.09 46.21
N LEU A 377 23.43 -5.40 45.83
CA LEU A 377 23.04 -4.11 46.39
C LEU A 377 22.86 -4.21 47.91
N THR A 378 22.11 -5.19 48.39
CA THR A 378 21.81 -5.34 49.81
C THR A 378 23.02 -5.73 50.65
N GLU A 379 23.98 -6.48 50.09
CA GLU A 379 25.18 -6.91 50.83
C GLU A 379 26.30 -5.88 50.79
N ALA A 380 26.52 -5.25 49.63
CA ALA A 380 27.57 -4.24 49.47
C ALA A 380 27.19 -2.92 50.18
N PHE A 381 25.90 -2.66 50.33
CA PHE A 381 25.39 -1.44 50.94
C PHE A 381 24.30 -1.76 51.97
N PRO A 382 24.66 -2.26 53.18
CA PRO A 382 23.67 -2.67 54.18
C PRO A 382 22.71 -1.55 54.63
N THR A 383 23.12 -0.28 54.47
CA THR A 383 22.35 0.92 54.79
C THR A 383 21.58 1.48 53.60
N TRP A 384 21.44 0.75 52.49
CA TRP A 384 20.83 1.23 51.24
C TRP A 384 19.42 1.84 51.38
N LYS A 385 18.70 1.47 52.44
CA LYS A 385 17.38 2.03 52.79
C LYS A 385 17.46 3.44 53.40
N ASP A 386 18.51 3.70 54.18
CA ASP A 386 18.70 4.97 54.89
C ASP A 386 19.59 5.93 54.08
N GLU A 387 20.61 5.40 53.42
CA GLU A 387 21.56 6.14 52.58
C GLU A 387 21.75 5.39 51.26
N MET A 388 21.08 5.85 50.21
CA MET A 388 21.15 5.22 48.90
C MET A 388 22.56 5.40 48.31
N PRO A 389 23.29 4.31 47.98
CA PRO A 389 24.57 4.42 47.30
C PRO A 389 24.42 5.10 45.94
N ASP A 390 25.48 5.75 45.45
CA ASP A 390 25.51 6.26 44.08
C ASP A 390 25.55 5.08 43.09
N ILE A 391 24.35 4.66 42.69
CA ILE A 391 24.12 3.59 41.72
C ILE A 391 23.85 4.14 40.32
N THR A 392 24.14 5.42 40.05
CA THR A 392 23.95 6.02 38.72
C THR A 392 24.74 5.27 37.64
N ASN A 393 25.86 4.66 38.01
CA ASN A 393 26.60 3.74 37.14
C ASN A 393 26.10 2.28 37.30
N LEU A 394 24.88 2.02 36.82
CA LEU A 394 24.27 0.69 36.84
C LEU A 394 25.11 -0.37 36.11
N THR A 395 25.84 0.03 35.05
CA THR A 395 26.74 -0.87 34.33
C THR A 395 27.86 -1.38 35.24
N GLN A 396 28.43 -0.52 36.09
CA GLN A 396 29.45 -0.94 37.05
C GLN A 396 28.85 -1.83 38.14
N LEU A 397 27.66 -1.49 38.65
CA LEU A 397 26.93 -2.33 39.61
C LEU A 397 26.70 -3.74 39.05
N TYR A 398 26.24 -3.82 37.79
CA TYR A 398 26.05 -5.09 37.10
C TYR A 398 27.36 -5.86 36.93
N LYS A 399 28.45 -5.20 36.49
CA LYS A 399 29.77 -5.84 36.35
C LYS A 399 30.27 -6.41 37.68
N ASN A 400 30.16 -5.64 38.77
CA ASN A 400 30.57 -6.07 40.11
C ASN A 400 29.73 -7.26 40.60
N ALA A 401 28.41 -7.19 40.41
CA ALA A 401 27.51 -8.27 40.80
C ALA A 401 27.77 -9.54 39.97
N LYS A 402 28.03 -9.39 38.67
CA LYS A 402 28.33 -10.50 37.75
C LYS A 402 29.66 -11.17 38.07
N GLN A 403 30.68 -10.39 38.39
CA GLN A 403 31.96 -10.93 38.84
C GLN A 403 31.78 -11.80 40.10
N ARG A 404 31.08 -11.28 41.12
CA ARG A 404 30.78 -12.07 42.32
C ARG A 404 29.94 -13.31 42.01
N PHE A 405 28.98 -13.22 41.10
CA PHE A 405 28.16 -14.36 40.68
C PHE A 405 28.97 -15.48 40.04
N ASP A 406 30.03 -15.14 39.30
CA ASP A 406 30.87 -16.12 38.60
C ASP A 406 32.00 -16.67 39.49
N GLU A 407 32.49 -15.89 40.46
CA GLU A 407 33.66 -16.23 41.30
C GLU A 407 33.30 -16.79 42.69
N ASP A 408 32.11 -16.49 43.23
CA ASP A 408 31.68 -16.87 44.59
C ASP A 408 30.46 -17.81 44.54
N GLU A 409 30.67 -19.11 44.83
CA GLU A 409 29.62 -20.13 44.82
C GLU A 409 28.50 -19.86 45.84
N ASP A 410 28.82 -19.28 47.00
CA ASP A 410 27.84 -18.94 48.04
C ASP A 410 26.99 -17.74 47.62
N PHE A 411 27.61 -16.75 46.97
CA PHE A 411 26.87 -15.63 46.37
C PHE A 411 26.01 -16.09 45.19
N HIS A 412 26.49 -17.03 44.37
CA HIS A 412 25.71 -17.63 43.29
C HIS A 412 24.43 -18.31 43.82
N LYS A 413 24.54 -19.09 44.90
CA LYS A 413 23.38 -19.72 45.55
C LYS A 413 22.40 -18.69 46.11
N ARG A 414 22.90 -17.71 46.88
CA ARG A 414 22.07 -16.62 47.43
C ARG A 414 21.39 -15.79 46.35
N SER A 415 22.07 -15.55 45.23
CA SER A 415 21.48 -14.84 44.08
C SER A 415 20.29 -15.59 43.49
N LYS A 416 20.32 -16.92 43.43
CA LYS A 416 19.17 -17.75 43.01
C LYS A 416 18.03 -17.66 44.01
N ASP A 417 18.33 -17.74 45.32
CA ASP A 417 17.33 -17.56 46.38
C ASP A 417 16.70 -16.16 46.33
N GLY A 418 17.49 -15.13 45.96
CA GLY A 418 17.02 -13.77 45.74
C GLY A 418 15.99 -13.63 44.62
N VAL A 419 16.14 -14.40 43.53
CA VAL A 419 15.11 -14.46 42.46
C VAL A 419 13.79 -15.00 43.01
N VAL A 420 13.85 -16.08 43.81
CA VAL A 420 12.67 -16.69 44.41
C VAL A 420 11.98 -15.71 45.38
N LYS A 421 12.75 -15.00 46.21
CA LYS A 421 12.21 -13.94 47.10
C LYS A 421 11.50 -12.84 46.32
N LEU A 422 12.13 -12.33 45.26
CA LEU A 422 11.53 -11.32 44.40
C LEU A 422 10.21 -11.80 43.78
N GLN A 423 10.18 -13.03 43.25
CA GLN A 423 8.98 -13.62 42.67
C GLN A 423 7.88 -13.91 43.70
N ALA A 424 8.25 -14.22 44.93
CA ALA A 424 7.33 -14.41 46.05
C ALA A 424 6.77 -13.07 46.61
N GLY A 425 7.24 -11.93 46.11
CA GLY A 425 6.78 -10.61 46.53
C GLY A 425 7.38 -10.14 47.86
N ASP A 426 8.59 -10.59 48.21
CA ASP A 426 9.32 -10.09 49.37
C ASP A 426 9.48 -8.56 49.31
N ALA A 427 9.12 -7.86 50.39
CA ALA A 427 9.01 -6.41 50.40
C ALA A 427 10.35 -5.71 50.12
N ASP A 428 11.42 -6.20 50.73
CA ASP A 428 12.77 -5.64 50.58
C ASP A 428 13.31 -5.88 49.17
N SER A 429 13.09 -7.08 48.64
CA SER A 429 13.47 -7.43 47.27
C SER A 429 12.72 -6.58 46.24
N LEU A 430 11.42 -6.36 46.43
CA LEU A 430 10.61 -5.50 45.56
C LEU A 430 11.01 -4.03 45.64
N GLU A 431 11.37 -3.53 46.82
CA GLU A 431 11.85 -2.16 46.99
C GLU A 431 13.18 -1.95 46.27
N ALA A 432 14.16 -2.85 46.48
CA ALA A 432 15.43 -2.84 45.78
C ALA A 432 15.25 -2.94 44.25
N TRP A 433 14.35 -3.81 43.79
CA TRP A 433 13.99 -3.93 42.37
C TRP A 433 13.45 -2.61 41.79
N ARG A 434 12.50 -1.96 42.48
CA ARG A 434 11.92 -0.67 42.03
C ARG A 434 12.98 0.42 41.89
N ILE A 435 13.93 0.49 42.82
CA ILE A 435 15.05 1.45 42.77
C ILE A 435 15.92 1.20 41.54
N LEU A 436 16.30 -0.06 41.27
CA LEU A 436 17.10 -0.41 40.09
C LEU A 436 16.39 -0.04 38.78
N CYS A 437 15.07 -0.28 38.71
CA CYS A 437 14.23 0.14 37.58
C CYS A 437 14.18 1.67 37.45
N GLU A 438 13.93 2.40 38.53
CA GLU A 438 13.88 3.87 38.58
C GLU A 438 15.17 4.52 38.06
N VAL A 439 16.34 4.02 38.49
CA VAL A 439 17.63 4.55 38.01
C VAL A 439 17.81 4.25 36.53
N SER A 440 17.43 3.05 36.07
CA SER A 440 17.51 2.70 34.65
C SER A 440 16.61 3.60 33.80
N ARG A 441 15.38 3.86 34.25
CA ARG A 441 14.43 4.77 33.57
C ARG A 441 15.00 6.18 33.42
N LYS A 442 15.63 6.73 34.46
CA LYS A 442 16.27 8.05 34.41
C LYS A 442 17.38 8.11 33.36
N GLU A 443 18.18 7.06 33.21
CA GLU A 443 19.21 6.99 32.17
C GLU A 443 18.63 6.84 30.76
N TYR A 444 17.58 6.02 30.59
CA TYR A 444 16.88 5.89 29.30
C TYR A 444 16.23 7.19 28.87
N GLN A 445 15.62 7.93 29.81
CA GLN A 445 14.96 9.19 29.52
C GLN A 445 15.91 10.23 28.93
N LYS A 446 17.18 10.29 29.38
CA LYS A 446 18.19 11.17 28.78
C LYS A 446 18.39 10.91 27.28
N VAL A 447 18.32 9.65 26.87
CA VAL A 447 18.40 9.26 25.46
C VAL A 447 17.11 9.63 24.73
N TYR A 448 15.95 9.31 25.31
CA TYR A 448 14.66 9.59 24.68
C TYR A 448 14.44 11.10 24.49
N ASP A 449 14.81 11.94 25.45
CA ASP A 449 14.70 13.40 25.35
C ASP A 449 15.56 13.95 24.21
N ARG A 450 16.83 13.52 24.12
CA ARG A 450 17.74 13.91 23.03
C ARG A 450 17.24 13.45 21.66
N LEU A 451 16.58 12.31 21.60
CA LEU A 451 15.98 11.78 20.39
C LEU A 451 14.52 12.23 20.19
N ASP A 452 13.94 13.11 21.02
CA ASP A 452 12.52 13.48 20.96
C ASP A 452 11.60 12.24 20.80
N VAL A 453 11.84 11.20 21.60
CA VAL A 453 11.05 9.96 21.57
C VAL A 453 10.12 9.92 22.77
N ARG A 454 8.86 9.53 22.52
CA ARG A 454 7.83 9.35 23.55
C ARG A 454 7.33 7.92 23.51
N LEU A 455 7.24 7.31 24.68
CA LEU A 455 7.00 5.89 24.89
C LEU A 455 6.29 5.68 26.23
N ASP A 456 5.37 4.72 26.26
CA ASP A 456 4.72 4.23 27.48
C ASP A 456 5.35 2.90 27.89
N GLU A 457 5.88 2.84 29.11
CA GLU A 457 6.52 1.63 29.62
C GLU A 457 5.48 0.54 29.96
N MET A 458 5.67 -0.64 29.39
CA MET A 458 4.90 -1.85 29.69
C MET A 458 5.84 -3.05 29.68
N GLY A 459 6.71 -3.08 30.69
CA GLY A 459 7.75 -4.09 30.88
C GLY A 459 7.23 -5.50 31.10
N GLU A 460 8.14 -6.47 31.09
CA GLU A 460 7.81 -7.88 31.34
C GLU A 460 7.07 -8.08 32.68
N SER A 461 7.45 -7.33 33.72
CA SER A 461 6.86 -7.44 35.05
C SER A 461 5.35 -7.12 35.07
N PHE A 462 4.87 -6.28 34.14
CA PHE A 462 3.47 -5.90 34.01
C PHE A 462 2.55 -7.10 33.76
N TYR A 463 3.04 -8.09 33.02
CA TYR A 463 2.23 -9.23 32.59
C TYR A 463 2.21 -10.38 33.59
N ASN A 464 3.05 -10.35 34.63
CA ASN A 464 3.14 -11.41 35.64
C ASN A 464 1.78 -11.83 36.24
N PRO A 465 0.88 -10.90 36.63
CA PRO A 465 -0.44 -11.27 37.17
C PRO A 465 -1.38 -11.88 36.13
N ILE A 466 -1.08 -11.70 34.84
CA ILE A 466 -1.94 -12.08 33.70
C ILE A 466 -1.53 -13.45 33.15
N ILE A 467 -0.26 -13.81 33.26
CA ILE A 467 0.32 -15.06 32.75
C ILE A 467 -0.50 -16.30 33.13
N PRO A 468 -0.86 -16.56 34.41
CA PRO A 468 -1.59 -17.77 34.78
C PRO A 468 -2.90 -17.94 34.01
N ARG A 469 -3.67 -16.85 33.89
CA ARG A 469 -4.94 -16.81 33.14
C ARG A 469 -4.73 -17.13 31.66
N VAL A 470 -3.68 -16.60 31.05
CA VAL A 470 -3.41 -16.82 29.63
C VAL A 470 -2.98 -18.26 29.38
N ILE A 471 -2.18 -18.85 30.27
CA ILE A 471 -1.82 -20.27 30.20
C ILE A 471 -3.09 -21.14 30.27
N GLU A 472 -3.99 -20.90 31.23
CA GLU A 472 -5.26 -21.63 31.34
C GLU A 472 -6.09 -21.53 30.04
N MET A 473 -6.12 -20.35 29.40
CA MET A 473 -6.82 -20.16 28.13
C MET A 473 -6.22 -20.96 26.98
N VAL A 474 -4.88 -21.05 26.91
CA VAL A 474 -4.18 -21.84 25.91
C VAL A 474 -4.41 -23.34 26.14
N GLU A 475 -4.34 -23.79 27.39
CA GLU A 475 -4.64 -25.17 27.79
C GLU A 475 -6.07 -25.58 27.45
N ALA A 476 -7.04 -24.68 27.66
CA ALA A 476 -8.44 -24.93 27.34
C ALA A 476 -8.70 -25.19 25.84
N GLN A 477 -7.77 -24.82 24.94
CA GLN A 477 -7.86 -25.21 23.53
C GLN A 477 -7.42 -26.65 23.24
N GLY A 478 -6.84 -27.35 24.22
CA GLY A 478 -6.38 -28.74 24.06
C GLY A 478 -5.15 -28.89 23.16
N ILE A 479 -4.35 -27.83 22.98
CA ILE A 479 -3.17 -27.81 22.10
C ILE A 479 -1.84 -27.99 22.85
N THR A 480 -1.86 -28.00 24.19
CA THR A 480 -0.69 -28.13 25.05
C THR A 480 -0.30 -29.58 25.26
N GLN A 481 1.00 -29.88 25.40
CA GLN A 481 1.54 -31.19 25.71
C GLN A 481 2.62 -31.08 26.80
N ASP A 482 2.77 -32.13 27.61
CA ASP A 482 3.90 -32.27 28.51
C ASP A 482 5.09 -32.92 27.78
N SER A 483 6.27 -32.31 27.86
CA SER A 483 7.51 -32.79 27.24
C SER A 483 8.67 -32.55 28.20
N ASP A 484 9.35 -33.61 28.65
CA ASP A 484 10.46 -33.56 29.60
C ASP A 484 10.16 -32.75 30.88
N GLY A 485 8.90 -32.84 31.36
CA GLY A 485 8.40 -32.12 32.52
C GLY A 485 8.03 -30.66 32.27
N ALA A 486 8.30 -30.11 31.08
CA ALA A 486 7.86 -28.78 30.66
C ALA A 486 6.51 -28.86 29.93
N LYS A 487 5.74 -27.78 30.01
CA LYS A 487 4.49 -27.61 29.26
C LYS A 487 4.74 -26.82 27.98
N VAL A 488 4.40 -27.40 26.84
CA VAL A 488 4.76 -26.88 25.53
C VAL A 488 3.62 -26.93 24.51
N VAL A 489 3.73 -26.15 23.43
CA VAL A 489 2.88 -26.24 22.24
C VAL A 489 3.74 -26.54 21.02
N PHE A 490 3.41 -27.61 20.30
CA PHE A 490 4.06 -27.94 19.02
C PHE A 490 3.31 -27.31 17.86
N THR A 491 4.05 -26.88 16.84
CA THR A 491 3.48 -26.34 15.61
C THR A 491 3.91 -27.16 14.41
N SER A 492 3.21 -27.00 13.29
CA SER A 492 3.57 -27.72 12.05
C SER A 492 4.72 -27.05 11.29
N LYS A 493 4.93 -25.75 11.53
CA LYS A 493 5.87 -24.92 10.79
C LYS A 493 7.24 -24.80 11.44
N TYR A 494 7.31 -24.79 12.77
CA TYR A 494 8.54 -24.64 13.53
C TYR A 494 8.95 -25.95 14.20
N LYS A 495 10.25 -26.26 14.17
CA LYS A 495 10.78 -27.49 14.78
C LYS A 495 10.85 -27.39 16.30
N GLN A 496 11.23 -26.22 16.81
CA GLN A 496 11.23 -25.96 18.24
C GLN A 496 9.79 -25.79 18.77
N PRO A 497 9.45 -26.39 19.92
CA PRO A 497 8.18 -26.13 20.58
C PRO A 497 8.17 -24.73 21.22
N PHE A 498 6.97 -24.16 21.36
CA PHE A 498 6.76 -22.96 22.17
C PHE A 498 6.60 -23.35 23.64
N MET A 499 7.40 -22.77 24.54
CA MET A 499 7.47 -23.22 25.93
C MET A 499 6.59 -22.34 26.84
N LEU A 500 5.53 -22.92 27.41
CA LEU A 500 4.62 -22.18 28.29
C LEU A 500 5.11 -22.16 29.74
N VAL A 501 5.57 -23.31 30.24
CA VAL A 501 6.04 -23.47 31.64
C VAL A 501 7.20 -24.45 31.66
N LYS A 502 8.29 -24.14 32.38
CA LYS A 502 9.41 -25.06 32.59
C LYS A 502 9.07 -26.21 33.53
N SER A 503 9.96 -27.20 33.59
CA SER A 503 9.88 -28.31 34.54
C SER A 503 9.97 -27.90 36.01
N ASP A 504 10.56 -26.75 36.32
CA ASP A 504 10.60 -26.16 37.67
C ASP A 504 9.39 -25.26 37.97
N GLY A 505 8.42 -25.16 37.05
CA GLY A 505 7.23 -24.31 37.19
C GLY A 505 7.46 -22.84 36.86
N SER A 506 8.68 -22.41 36.53
CA SER A 506 8.98 -21.02 36.21
C SER A 506 8.56 -20.62 34.79
N TYR A 507 8.29 -19.32 34.61
CA TYR A 507 7.92 -18.69 33.34
C TYR A 507 9.15 -18.23 32.53
N LEU A 508 8.94 -18.05 31.23
CA LEU A 508 9.94 -17.61 30.25
C LEU A 508 9.47 -16.38 29.47
N TYR A 509 10.33 -15.89 28.59
CA TYR A 509 9.98 -14.88 27.59
C TYR A 509 8.80 -15.33 26.71
N ASP A 510 8.75 -16.59 26.26
CA ASP A 510 7.59 -17.18 25.57
C ASP A 510 6.27 -16.93 26.32
N THR A 511 6.28 -17.19 27.63
CA THR A 511 5.12 -17.03 28.51
C THR A 511 4.70 -15.56 28.63
N THR A 512 5.67 -14.66 28.80
CA THR A 512 5.43 -13.21 28.88
C THR A 512 4.88 -12.69 27.56
N ASP A 513 5.45 -13.11 26.43
CA ASP A 513 5.09 -12.62 25.10
C ASP A 513 3.69 -13.06 24.67
N ILE A 514 3.26 -14.29 25.02
CA ILE A 514 1.87 -14.71 24.75
C ILE A 514 0.87 -13.97 25.63
N ALA A 515 1.24 -13.65 26.87
CA ALA A 515 0.42 -12.80 27.74
C ALA A 515 0.35 -11.36 27.22
N ALA A 516 1.46 -10.82 26.70
CA ALA A 516 1.52 -9.51 26.09
C ALA A 516 0.70 -9.44 24.79
N LEU A 517 0.79 -10.47 23.94
CA LEU A 517 -0.04 -10.59 22.74
C LEU A 517 -1.53 -10.59 23.12
N TRP A 518 -1.92 -11.39 24.11
CA TRP A 518 -3.30 -11.42 24.59
C TRP A 518 -3.76 -10.06 25.12
N TYR A 519 -2.97 -9.43 26.00
CA TYR A 519 -3.31 -8.13 26.57
C TYR A 519 -3.49 -7.06 25.50
N ARG A 520 -2.57 -7.00 24.53
CA ARG A 520 -2.62 -6.01 23.43
C ARG A 520 -3.86 -6.20 22.53
N LEU A 521 -4.24 -7.45 22.25
CA LEU A 521 -5.39 -7.73 21.39
C LEU A 521 -6.74 -7.63 22.12
N HIS A 522 -6.81 -8.04 23.39
CA HIS A 522 -8.09 -8.20 24.10
C HIS A 522 -8.40 -7.07 25.09
N GLU A 523 -7.38 -6.59 25.81
CA GLU A 523 -7.55 -5.48 26.77
C GLU A 523 -7.35 -4.12 26.08
N LEU A 524 -6.25 -3.95 25.34
CA LEU A 524 -6.03 -2.72 24.57
C LEU A 524 -6.88 -2.64 23.30
N LYS A 525 -7.41 -3.78 22.83
CA LYS A 525 -8.24 -3.89 21.61
C LYS A 525 -7.52 -3.38 20.36
N ALA A 526 -6.24 -3.72 20.22
CA ALA A 526 -5.46 -3.36 19.04
C ALA A 526 -5.97 -4.09 17.79
N ASP A 527 -6.19 -3.35 16.71
CA ASP A 527 -6.44 -3.92 15.38
C ASP A 527 -5.13 -4.40 14.75
N TRP A 528 -4.02 -3.75 15.11
CA TRP A 528 -2.70 -3.97 14.54
C TRP A 528 -1.61 -3.92 15.61
N ILE A 529 -0.71 -4.91 15.62
CA ILE A 529 0.52 -4.91 16.43
C ILE A 529 1.74 -4.94 15.52
N ILE A 530 2.70 -4.06 15.77
CA ILE A 530 4.01 -4.00 15.10
C ILE A 530 5.09 -4.14 16.17
N ILE A 531 6.02 -5.08 15.99
CA ILE A 531 7.10 -5.35 16.94
C ILE A 531 8.45 -5.18 16.26
N TYR A 532 9.28 -4.25 16.76
CA TYR A 532 10.62 -3.96 16.25
C TYR A 532 11.71 -4.51 17.17
N THR A 533 12.29 -5.65 16.81
CA THR A 533 13.43 -6.25 17.53
C THR A 533 14.53 -6.72 16.57
N ASP A 534 15.64 -7.21 17.11
CA ASP A 534 16.73 -7.75 16.30
C ASP A 534 16.23 -8.93 15.44
N TYR A 535 16.73 -9.04 14.20
CA TYR A 535 16.26 -10.05 13.25
C TYR A 535 16.40 -11.49 13.76
N THR A 536 17.31 -11.75 14.70
CA THR A 536 17.48 -13.07 15.32
C THR A 536 16.25 -13.57 16.08
N GLN A 537 15.31 -12.69 16.42
CA GLN A 537 14.05 -13.06 17.08
C GLN A 537 12.90 -13.36 16.11
N GLN A 538 13.14 -13.37 14.80
CA GLN A 538 12.10 -13.59 13.79
C GLN A 538 11.38 -14.94 13.94
N ASP A 539 12.12 -16.02 14.23
CA ASP A 539 11.52 -17.34 14.42
C ASP A 539 10.68 -17.41 15.68
N HIS A 540 11.12 -16.74 16.74
CA HIS A 540 10.38 -16.63 18.00
C HIS A 540 9.02 -15.95 17.80
N PHE A 541 8.99 -14.74 17.25
CA PHE A 541 7.72 -14.03 17.01
C PHE A 541 6.84 -14.73 15.98
N GLY A 542 7.44 -15.38 14.98
CA GLY A 542 6.71 -16.22 14.04
C GLY A 542 6.00 -17.39 14.74
N LEU A 543 6.69 -18.06 15.67
CA LEU A 543 6.13 -19.12 16.51
C LEU A 543 5.05 -18.59 17.46
N LEU A 544 5.30 -17.44 18.12
CA LEU A 544 4.34 -16.75 18.99
C LEU A 544 3.02 -16.48 18.26
N PHE A 545 3.05 -15.93 17.04
CA PHE A 545 1.84 -15.62 16.29
C PHE A 545 1.10 -16.89 15.84
N GLU A 546 1.82 -17.95 15.47
CA GLU A 546 1.20 -19.23 15.14
C GLU A 546 0.49 -19.86 16.34
N VAL A 547 1.18 -19.91 17.49
CA VAL A 547 0.58 -20.40 18.74
C VAL A 547 -0.58 -19.51 19.19
N GLY A 548 -0.44 -18.19 19.07
CA GLY A 548 -1.53 -17.24 19.35
C GLY A 548 -2.77 -17.49 18.49
N ALA A 549 -2.60 -17.86 17.22
CA ALA A 549 -3.71 -18.23 16.34
C ALA A 549 -4.32 -19.59 16.71
N MET A 550 -3.50 -20.59 17.00
CA MET A 550 -3.96 -21.90 17.49
C MET A 550 -4.73 -21.77 18.80
N ALA A 551 -4.28 -20.89 19.69
CA ALA A 551 -4.91 -20.59 20.97
C ALA A 551 -6.17 -19.70 20.85
N LYS A 552 -6.54 -19.25 19.63
CA LYS A 552 -7.62 -18.27 19.37
C LYS A 552 -7.46 -16.94 20.10
N ILE A 553 -6.24 -16.61 20.51
CA ILE A 553 -5.89 -15.28 21.02
C ILE A 553 -5.78 -14.31 19.85
N LEU A 554 -5.17 -14.75 18.75
CA LEU A 554 -5.03 -14.03 17.49
C LEU A 554 -6.07 -14.52 16.47
N ASP A 555 -6.82 -13.60 15.87
CA ASP A 555 -7.75 -13.88 14.77
C ASP A 555 -7.21 -13.18 13.51
N PRO A 556 -6.56 -13.91 12.57
CA PRO A 556 -5.97 -13.31 11.37
C PRO A 556 -6.98 -12.60 10.44
N ALA A 557 -8.28 -12.84 10.60
CA ALA A 557 -9.31 -12.13 9.84
C ALA A 557 -9.62 -10.73 10.40
N LYS A 558 -9.26 -10.48 11.67
CA LYS A 558 -9.53 -9.20 12.37
C LYS A 558 -8.27 -8.45 12.73
N HIS A 559 -7.24 -9.18 13.17
CA HIS A 559 -6.01 -8.63 13.71
C HIS A 559 -4.88 -8.75 12.71
N ARG A 560 -4.12 -7.67 12.55
CA ARG A 560 -2.86 -7.66 11.82
C ARG A 560 -1.72 -7.73 12.84
N VAL A 561 -0.75 -8.62 12.67
CA VAL A 561 0.46 -8.66 13.50
C VAL A 561 1.69 -8.73 12.61
N ASN A 562 2.69 -7.92 12.94
CA ASN A 562 3.93 -7.83 12.18
C ASN A 562 5.12 -7.78 13.13
N HIS A 563 6.06 -8.73 12.98
CA HIS A 563 7.41 -8.60 13.50
C HIS A 563 8.30 -8.04 12.40
N ILE A 564 9.06 -7.00 12.72
CA ILE A 564 10.04 -6.38 11.83
C ILE A 564 11.41 -6.48 12.48
N GLY A 565 12.15 -7.50 12.04
CA GLY A 565 13.54 -7.71 12.41
C GLY A 565 14.46 -6.63 11.82
N PHE A 566 15.32 -6.02 12.63
CA PHE A 566 16.39 -5.16 12.15
C PHE A 566 17.78 -5.82 12.19
N GLY A 567 18.64 -5.43 11.24
CA GLY A 567 20.03 -5.90 11.16
C GLY A 567 20.96 -5.26 12.19
N THR A 568 22.21 -5.70 12.25
CA THR A 568 23.20 -5.19 13.21
C THR A 568 23.90 -3.91 12.76
N VAL A 569 24.33 -3.11 13.73
CA VAL A 569 25.26 -1.99 13.52
C VAL A 569 26.68 -2.52 13.61
N ASN A 570 27.46 -2.28 12.56
CA ASN A 570 28.80 -2.83 12.37
C ASN A 570 29.87 -1.73 12.31
N ASP A 571 31.11 -2.11 12.62
CA ASP A 571 32.31 -1.32 12.34
C ASP A 571 32.80 -1.53 10.88
N GLU A 572 33.89 -0.86 10.51
CA GLU A 572 34.47 -0.94 9.16
C GLU A 572 34.99 -2.34 8.79
N SER A 573 35.23 -3.20 9.79
CA SER A 573 35.60 -4.61 9.57
C SER A 573 34.40 -5.53 9.35
N GLY A 574 33.17 -5.00 9.47
CA GLY A 574 31.92 -5.76 9.36
C GLY A 574 31.53 -6.51 10.64
N LYS A 575 32.26 -6.31 11.75
CA LYS A 575 31.91 -6.87 13.07
C LYS A 575 30.99 -5.91 13.81
N ARG A 576 30.30 -6.40 14.85
CA ARG A 576 29.41 -5.56 15.68
C ARG A 576 30.17 -4.34 16.22
N PHE A 577 29.55 -3.18 16.08
CA PHE A 577 30.13 -1.90 16.44
C PHE A 577 30.45 -1.84 17.94
N LYS A 578 31.73 -1.63 18.25
CA LYS A 578 32.29 -1.58 19.61
C LYS A 578 33.25 -0.40 19.71
N THR A 579 33.51 0.02 20.94
CA THR A 579 34.54 1.02 21.26
C THR A 579 35.94 0.46 20.99
N ARG A 580 36.97 1.33 20.99
CA ARG A 580 38.38 0.91 20.80
C ARG A 580 38.87 -0.08 21.87
N SER A 581 38.28 -0.06 23.07
CA SER A 581 38.56 -1.02 24.15
C SER A 581 37.82 -2.36 23.98
N GLY A 582 36.93 -2.50 22.99
CA GLY A 582 36.10 -3.68 22.78
C GLY A 582 34.79 -3.70 23.58
N GLU A 583 34.53 -2.65 24.37
CA GLU A 583 33.28 -2.46 25.10
C GLU A 583 32.16 -1.93 24.20
N THR A 584 30.92 -2.14 24.62
CA THR A 584 29.74 -1.65 23.93
C THR A 584 29.69 -0.11 23.96
N VAL A 585 29.39 0.52 22.82
CA VAL A 585 29.28 1.98 22.74
C VAL A 585 27.97 2.43 23.38
N ARG A 586 28.06 3.32 24.39
CA ARG A 586 26.88 3.95 24.99
C ARG A 586 26.27 4.95 24.01
N LEU A 587 24.95 4.97 23.96
CA LEU A 587 24.25 5.80 22.99
C LEU A 587 24.42 7.30 23.24
N VAL A 588 24.51 7.72 24.50
CA VAL A 588 24.76 9.12 24.89
C VAL A 588 26.07 9.63 24.30
N ASP A 589 27.16 8.85 24.43
CA ASP A 589 28.49 9.21 23.91
C ASP A 589 28.49 9.35 22.38
N LEU A 590 27.71 8.51 21.68
CA LEU A 590 27.56 8.56 20.23
C LEU A 590 26.88 9.87 19.78
N LEU A 591 25.83 10.28 20.51
CA LEU A 591 25.11 11.53 20.23
C LEU A 591 25.98 12.76 20.52
N ASP A 592 26.72 12.74 21.63
CA ASP A 592 27.62 13.84 22.01
C ASP A 592 28.75 14.03 20.99
N GLU A 593 29.34 12.94 20.50
CA GLU A 593 30.36 12.98 19.45
C GLU A 593 29.80 13.53 18.13
N SER A 594 28.56 13.14 17.74
CA SER A 594 27.90 13.68 16.54
C SER A 594 27.69 15.20 16.65
N LYS A 595 27.18 15.68 17.80
CA LYS A 595 27.00 17.11 18.09
C LYS A 595 28.32 17.87 18.06
N ALA A 596 29.37 17.33 18.70
CA ALA A 596 30.68 17.97 18.77
C ALA A 596 31.31 18.17 17.38
N ARG A 597 31.28 17.13 16.54
CA ARG A 597 31.78 17.22 15.15
C ARG A 597 31.00 18.24 14.33
N MET A 598 29.67 18.26 14.47
CA MET A 598 28.83 19.20 13.74
C MET A 598 29.08 20.65 14.20
N LYS A 599 29.30 20.87 15.50
CA LYS A 599 29.64 22.19 16.05
C LYS A 599 30.91 22.75 15.41
N VAL A 600 31.97 21.95 15.31
CA VAL A 600 33.23 22.34 14.65
C VAL A 600 32.96 22.71 13.19
N SER A 601 32.22 21.88 12.45
CA SER A 601 31.92 22.15 11.04
C SER A 601 31.09 23.42 10.84
N LEU A 602 30.16 23.75 11.73
CA LEU A 602 29.40 25.01 11.66
C LEU A 602 30.28 26.23 11.93
N GLN A 603 31.18 26.16 12.92
CA GLN A 603 32.11 27.25 13.22
C GLN A 603 33.08 27.52 12.07
N GLU A 604 33.59 26.49 11.41
CA GLU A 604 34.41 26.63 10.20
C GLU A 604 33.64 27.32 9.06
N ARG A 605 32.36 27.01 8.89
CA ARG A 605 31.49 27.65 7.88
C ARG A 605 31.21 29.12 8.19
N ILE A 606 31.02 29.47 9.48
CA ILE A 606 30.88 30.85 9.94
C ILE A 606 32.18 31.62 9.62
N ALA A 607 33.33 31.06 9.99
CA ALA A 607 34.64 31.66 9.72
C ALA A 607 34.91 31.85 8.22
N ALA A 608 34.41 30.94 7.38
CA ALA A 608 34.50 31.02 5.93
C ALA A 608 33.45 31.94 5.26
N GLY A 609 32.55 32.57 6.02
CA GLY A 609 31.48 33.44 5.49
C GLY A 609 30.43 32.69 4.65
N GLN A 610 30.29 31.38 4.85
CA GLN A 610 29.39 30.53 4.07
C GLN A 610 27.98 30.46 4.66
N THR A 611 27.82 30.91 5.90
CA THR A 611 26.54 30.95 6.62
C THR A 611 26.36 32.28 7.33
N THR A 612 25.11 32.58 7.66
CA THR A 612 24.68 33.74 8.47
C THR A 612 24.12 33.29 9.82
N LEU A 613 24.33 32.04 10.22
CA LEU A 613 23.93 31.50 11.52
C LEU A 613 24.59 32.31 12.65
N PRO A 614 23.82 32.86 13.61
CA PRO A 614 24.40 33.53 14.77
C PRO A 614 25.21 32.59 15.64
N GLU A 615 26.34 33.05 16.19
CA GLU A 615 27.20 32.23 17.07
C GLU A 615 26.44 31.67 18.29
N ALA A 616 25.46 32.43 18.80
CA ALA A 616 24.61 32.00 19.92
C ALA A 616 23.73 30.78 19.60
N ASP A 617 23.40 30.55 18.33
CA ASP A 617 22.53 29.46 17.87
C ASP A 617 23.32 28.20 17.46
N VAL A 618 24.66 28.29 17.38
CA VAL A 618 25.53 27.22 16.88
C VAL A 618 25.39 25.92 17.67
N ASP A 619 25.33 26.00 19.00
CA ASP A 619 25.24 24.80 19.84
C ASP A 619 23.92 24.04 19.63
N HIS A 620 22.82 24.79 19.53
CA HIS A 620 21.50 24.24 19.25
C HIS A 620 21.40 23.68 17.82
N ALA A 621 21.96 24.40 16.83
CA ALA A 621 22.00 23.93 15.46
C ALA A 621 22.83 22.63 15.31
N ALA A 622 23.99 22.57 15.97
CA ALA A 622 24.84 21.38 16.00
C ALA A 622 24.12 20.17 16.61
N GLU A 623 23.32 20.41 17.65
CA GLU A 623 22.50 19.38 18.29
C GLU A 623 21.44 18.82 17.33
N LEU A 624 20.62 19.69 16.74
CA LEU A 624 19.55 19.29 15.82
C LEU A 624 20.09 18.57 14.58
N ILE A 625 21.15 19.10 13.97
CA ILE A 625 21.78 18.50 12.79
C ILE A 625 22.48 17.20 13.16
N GLY A 626 23.24 17.17 14.26
CA GLY A 626 23.98 16.00 14.71
C GLY A 626 23.07 14.82 15.07
N TYR A 627 21.98 15.08 15.79
CA TYR A 627 21.02 14.04 16.15
C TYR A 627 20.18 13.61 14.94
N GLY A 628 19.77 14.57 14.10
CA GLY A 628 19.07 14.29 12.85
C GLY A 628 19.90 13.42 11.90
N ALA A 629 21.22 13.62 11.85
CA ALA A 629 22.12 12.79 11.06
C ALA A 629 22.18 11.35 11.56
N VAL A 630 22.24 11.13 12.88
CA VAL A 630 22.19 9.79 13.48
C VAL A 630 20.88 9.08 13.13
N LYS A 631 19.74 9.77 13.26
CA LYS A 631 18.42 9.21 12.90
C LYS A 631 18.33 8.83 11.43
N TYR A 632 18.66 9.76 10.56
CA TYR A 632 18.55 9.56 9.11
C TYR A 632 19.47 8.47 8.59
N PHE A 633 20.70 8.37 9.13
CA PHE A 633 21.68 7.41 8.67
C PHE A 633 21.27 5.95 8.94
N ASP A 634 20.48 5.71 9.99
CA ASP A 634 19.80 4.43 10.21
C ASP A 634 18.57 4.30 9.29
N LEU A 635 17.66 5.27 9.33
CA LEU A 635 16.37 5.23 8.63
C LEU A 635 16.49 5.12 7.11
N MET A 636 17.56 5.63 6.49
CA MET A 636 17.75 5.56 5.03
C MET A 636 18.01 4.14 4.51
N ARG A 637 18.20 3.17 5.40
CA ARG A 637 18.47 1.77 5.08
C ARG A 637 17.25 0.91 5.40
N SER A 638 17.06 -0.17 4.64
CA SER A 638 16.05 -1.15 5.00
C SER A 638 16.28 -1.64 6.43
N PRO A 639 15.23 -1.75 7.28
CA PRO A 639 15.37 -2.20 8.66
C PRO A 639 16.20 -3.48 8.79
N GLN A 640 15.92 -4.46 7.93
CA GLN A 640 16.55 -5.80 7.92
C GLN A 640 18.04 -5.78 7.55
N SER A 641 18.54 -4.70 6.95
CA SER A 641 19.94 -4.64 6.51
C SER A 641 20.88 -4.35 7.69
N ASN A 642 22.03 -5.02 7.69
CA ASN A 642 23.18 -4.60 8.49
C ASN A 642 23.76 -3.30 7.93
N TYR A 643 24.39 -2.49 8.76
CA TYR A 643 25.11 -1.33 8.25
C TYR A 643 26.37 -0.97 9.02
N VAL A 644 27.32 -0.36 8.31
CA VAL A 644 28.56 0.15 8.88
C VAL A 644 28.34 1.58 9.37
N PHE A 645 28.51 1.80 10.67
CA PHE A 645 28.45 3.13 11.28
C PHE A 645 29.70 3.93 10.94
N ASN A 646 29.55 5.17 10.47
CA ASN A 646 30.66 6.04 10.11
C ASN A 646 30.24 7.52 10.21
N TYR A 647 30.91 8.28 11.09
CA TYR A 647 30.60 9.70 11.33
C TYR A 647 30.80 10.56 10.09
N ASP A 648 31.88 10.35 9.34
CA ASP A 648 32.24 11.20 8.21
C ASP A 648 31.22 11.08 7.08
N LYS A 649 30.72 9.86 6.83
CA LYS A 649 29.64 9.61 5.87
C LYS A 649 28.31 10.19 6.34
N MET A 650 27.98 10.04 7.61
CA MET A 650 26.72 10.50 8.19
C MET A 650 26.61 12.03 8.23
N LEU A 651 27.71 12.71 8.55
CA LEU A 651 27.78 14.17 8.68
C LEU A 651 28.22 14.86 7.37
N SER A 652 28.41 14.10 6.30
CA SER A 652 28.76 14.63 4.98
C SER A 652 27.69 15.58 4.47
N THR A 653 28.12 16.70 3.89
CA THR A 653 27.25 17.66 3.20
C THR A 653 26.94 17.27 1.75
N ASN A 654 27.45 16.12 1.31
CA ASN A 654 27.23 15.54 0.00
C ASN A 654 26.59 14.15 0.12
N GLY A 655 25.74 13.81 -0.85
CA GLY A 655 25.07 12.52 -0.96
C GLY A 655 23.80 12.43 -0.12
N ASN A 656 23.29 11.21 0.05
CA ASN A 656 22.04 10.94 0.76
C ASN A 656 22.24 11.00 2.29
N THR A 657 22.30 12.21 2.86
CA THR A 657 22.51 12.45 4.30
C THR A 657 21.50 13.47 4.83
N ALA A 658 21.22 13.44 6.14
CA ALA A 658 20.38 14.48 6.76
C ALA A 658 20.97 15.87 6.57
N VAL A 659 22.30 16.01 6.69
CA VAL A 659 22.98 17.29 6.58
C VAL A 659 22.77 17.88 5.19
N TYR A 660 22.97 17.09 4.12
CA TYR A 660 22.69 17.55 2.76
C TYR A 660 21.23 18.02 2.60
N LEU A 661 20.27 17.24 3.10
CA LEU A 661 18.85 17.56 2.98
C LEU A 661 18.45 18.80 3.78
N MET A 662 18.99 18.99 4.98
CA MET A 662 18.73 20.18 5.80
C MET A 662 19.34 21.43 5.16
N PHE A 663 20.52 21.33 4.54
CA PHE A 663 21.12 22.45 3.81
C PHE A 663 20.31 22.79 2.55
N ALA A 664 19.79 21.79 1.84
CA ALA A 664 18.88 22.01 0.70
C ALA A 664 17.60 22.72 1.15
N TYR A 665 17.04 22.31 2.30
CA TYR A 665 15.88 22.94 2.93
C TYR A 665 16.18 24.41 3.30
N ALA A 666 17.26 24.69 4.03
CA ALA A 666 17.67 26.05 4.41
C ALA A 666 17.92 26.95 3.19
N ARG A 667 18.50 26.41 2.11
CA ARG A 667 18.70 27.12 0.85
C ARG A 667 17.38 27.55 0.22
N LEU A 668 16.38 26.66 0.19
CA LEU A 668 15.04 27.00 -0.29
C LEU A 668 14.35 28.04 0.60
N SER A 669 14.44 27.90 1.93
CA SER A 669 13.92 28.89 2.89
C SER A 669 14.57 30.27 2.65
N SER A 670 15.85 30.31 2.32
CA SER A 670 16.57 31.54 1.95
C SER A 670 16.05 32.16 0.64
N ILE A 671 15.75 31.36 -0.39
CA ILE A 671 15.15 31.86 -1.66
C ILE A 671 13.80 32.52 -1.39
N VAL A 672 12.93 31.84 -0.62
CA VAL A 672 11.61 32.37 -0.25
C VAL A 672 11.75 33.68 0.54
N ARG A 673 12.62 33.71 1.56
CA ARG A 673 12.88 34.90 2.37
C ARG A 673 13.41 36.09 1.55
N LYS A 674 14.34 35.85 0.63
CA LYS A 674 14.93 36.90 -0.23
C LYS A 674 13.95 37.45 -1.27
N SER A 675 12.84 36.76 -1.53
CA SER A 675 11.83 37.26 -2.47
C SER A 675 11.11 38.51 -1.98
N GLY A 676 11.02 38.71 -0.65
CA GLY A 676 10.21 39.77 -0.04
C GLY A 676 8.70 39.58 -0.21
N VAL A 677 8.25 38.45 -0.76
CA VAL A 677 6.84 38.15 -0.98
C VAL A 677 6.22 37.56 0.27
N ASP A 678 5.03 38.03 0.63
CA ASP A 678 4.21 37.43 1.69
C ASP A 678 3.62 36.09 1.20
N MET A 679 4.21 34.99 1.65
CA MET A 679 3.81 33.65 1.26
C MET A 679 2.47 33.22 1.86
N ASP A 680 2.04 33.79 2.98
CA ASP A 680 0.75 33.47 3.60
C ASP A 680 -0.41 34.09 2.81
N VAL A 681 -0.18 35.24 2.20
CA VAL A 681 -1.12 35.85 1.25
C VAL A 681 -1.08 35.11 -0.09
N LEU A 682 0.11 34.85 -0.63
CA LEU A 682 0.24 34.23 -1.95
C LEU A 682 -0.32 32.79 -1.99
N SER A 683 -0.07 31.99 -0.95
CA SER A 683 -0.51 30.59 -0.87
C SER A 683 -2.03 30.42 -0.80
N LYS A 684 -2.79 31.47 -0.45
CA LYS A 684 -4.25 31.47 -0.40
C LYS A 684 -4.93 31.79 -1.73
N GLN A 685 -4.16 32.24 -2.72
CA GLN A 685 -4.69 32.57 -4.05
C GLN A 685 -4.85 31.29 -4.89
N SER A 686 -5.86 31.28 -5.77
CA SER A 686 -6.10 30.18 -6.71
C SER A 686 -5.73 30.58 -8.14
N GLY A 687 -5.31 29.61 -8.94
CA GLY A 687 -4.88 29.81 -10.33
C GLY A 687 -3.52 30.48 -10.49
N VAL A 688 -2.71 30.50 -9.42
CA VAL A 688 -1.35 31.08 -9.43
C VAL A 688 -0.33 30.04 -9.88
N VAL A 689 -0.51 28.78 -9.48
CA VAL A 689 0.40 27.70 -9.85
C VAL A 689 0.24 27.40 -11.34
N LYS A 690 1.29 27.68 -12.10
CA LYS A 690 1.40 27.39 -13.53
C LYS A 690 2.65 26.55 -13.75
N VAL A 691 2.44 25.33 -14.24
CA VAL A 691 3.49 24.37 -14.57
C VAL A 691 3.71 24.43 -16.08
N THR A 692 4.83 25.02 -16.50
CA THR A 692 5.10 25.28 -17.93
C THR A 692 6.42 24.69 -18.40
N ASP A 693 7.41 24.62 -17.51
CA ASP A 693 8.71 24.02 -17.80
C ASP A 693 8.70 22.51 -17.45
N PRO A 694 9.37 21.64 -18.22
CA PRO A 694 9.49 20.21 -17.89
C PRO A 694 10.09 19.93 -16.51
N ASN A 695 11.00 20.78 -16.01
CA ASN A 695 11.59 20.66 -14.68
C ASN A 695 10.63 21.10 -13.58
N GLU A 696 9.77 22.10 -13.85
CA GLU A 696 8.63 22.46 -12.98
C GLU A 696 7.67 21.27 -12.87
N ALA A 697 7.33 20.64 -14.00
CA ALA A 697 6.42 19.49 -14.03
C ALA A 697 6.98 18.29 -13.25
N ALA A 698 8.26 17.97 -13.45
CA ALA A 698 8.92 16.88 -12.73
C ALA A 698 8.91 17.11 -11.21
N LEU A 699 9.16 18.33 -10.73
CA LEU A 699 9.08 18.66 -9.31
C LEU A 699 7.62 18.62 -8.81
N ALA A 700 6.71 19.23 -9.56
CA ALA A 700 5.30 19.32 -9.21
C ALA A 700 4.67 17.94 -9.00
N VAL A 701 4.96 16.98 -9.88
CA VAL A 701 4.48 15.59 -9.75
C VAL A 701 5.12 14.90 -8.54
N GLU A 702 6.43 15.03 -8.33
CA GLU A 702 7.12 14.42 -7.17
C GLU A 702 6.52 14.91 -5.83
N LEU A 703 6.14 16.19 -5.73
CA LEU A 703 5.48 16.73 -4.54
C LEU A 703 4.15 16.05 -4.21
N LEU A 704 3.43 15.57 -5.22
CA LEU A 704 2.13 14.88 -5.03
C LEU A 704 2.28 13.41 -4.63
N GLN A 705 3.48 12.84 -4.78
CA GLN A 705 3.74 11.41 -4.57
C GLN A 705 4.05 11.05 -3.11
N LEU A 706 4.14 12.00 -2.18
CA LEU A 706 4.33 11.69 -0.76
C LEU A 706 3.27 10.68 -0.26
N GLN A 707 2.01 10.88 -0.63
CA GLN A 707 0.93 9.98 -0.21
C GLN A 707 1.09 8.56 -0.77
N ASP A 708 1.59 8.43 -2.01
CA ASP A 708 1.88 7.13 -2.62
C ASP A 708 3.01 6.40 -1.89
N VAL A 709 4.02 7.16 -1.41
CA VAL A 709 5.11 6.63 -0.59
C VAL A 709 4.58 6.11 0.75
N LEU A 710 3.69 6.84 1.40
CA LEU A 710 3.11 6.42 2.68
C LEU A 710 2.29 5.13 2.57
N VAL A 711 1.56 4.95 1.46
CA VAL A 711 0.86 3.67 1.18
C VAL A 711 1.85 2.51 1.10
N PHE A 712 2.98 2.72 0.44
CA PHE A 712 4.03 1.69 0.34
C PHE A 712 4.65 1.38 1.70
N ILE A 713 4.92 2.40 2.51
CA ILE A 713 5.46 2.22 3.87
C ILE A 713 4.50 1.40 4.73
N ASN A 714 3.19 1.65 4.67
CA ASN A 714 2.21 0.88 5.47
C ASN A 714 2.13 -0.59 5.08
N LYS A 715 2.47 -0.90 3.83
CA LYS A 715 2.51 -2.28 3.34
C LYS A 715 3.78 -3.00 3.79
N GLU A 716 4.93 -2.39 3.54
CA GLU A 716 6.25 -3.02 3.76
C GLU A 716 6.84 -2.75 5.15
N LEU A 717 6.24 -1.83 5.92
CA LEU A 717 6.71 -1.36 7.24
C LEU A 717 8.17 -0.88 7.23
N ALA A 718 8.56 -0.27 6.12
CA ALA A 718 9.93 0.09 5.80
C ALA A 718 10.08 1.62 5.67
N THR A 719 10.63 2.28 6.68
CA THR A 719 10.72 3.74 6.76
C THR A 719 11.71 4.36 5.76
N ASN A 720 12.65 3.57 5.23
CA ASN A 720 13.65 4.01 4.24
C ASN A 720 13.08 4.50 2.92
N TRP A 721 11.83 4.14 2.60
CA TRP A 721 11.13 4.67 1.44
C TRP A 721 10.88 6.17 1.56
N LEU A 722 10.65 6.68 2.78
CA LEU A 722 10.49 8.10 3.02
C LEU A 722 11.81 8.86 2.83
N CYS A 723 12.94 8.30 3.30
CA CYS A 723 14.28 8.84 3.05
C CYS A 723 14.61 8.88 1.55
N THR A 724 14.31 7.79 0.84
CA THR A 724 14.52 7.71 -0.61
C THR A 724 13.71 8.79 -1.33
N TYR A 725 12.44 8.95 -0.97
CA TYR A 725 11.58 10.01 -1.50
C TYR A 725 12.15 11.41 -1.22
N LEU A 726 12.52 11.68 0.03
CA LEU A 726 13.05 12.99 0.44
C LEU A 726 14.34 13.34 -0.32
N TYR A 727 15.21 12.36 -0.54
CA TYR A 727 16.41 12.53 -1.34
C TYR A 727 16.10 12.77 -2.82
N THR A 728 15.24 11.97 -3.45
CA THR A 728 14.80 12.20 -4.83
C THR A 728 14.16 13.58 -5.00
N LEU A 729 13.33 14.01 -4.05
CA LEU A 729 12.73 15.34 -4.05
C LEU A 729 13.83 16.44 -4.03
N SER A 730 14.86 16.29 -3.20
CA SER A 730 15.96 17.24 -3.15
C SER A 730 16.76 17.32 -4.47
N GLU A 731 16.93 16.20 -5.18
CA GLU A 731 17.55 16.18 -6.50
C GLU A 731 16.69 16.94 -7.53
N LYS A 732 15.38 16.74 -7.52
CA LYS A 732 14.43 17.46 -8.40
C LYS A 732 14.45 18.96 -8.11
N VAL A 733 14.49 19.35 -6.85
CA VAL A 733 14.63 20.74 -6.42
C VAL A 733 15.90 21.36 -6.96
N GLN A 734 17.04 20.67 -6.81
CA GLN A 734 18.34 21.18 -7.28
C GLN A 734 18.33 21.42 -8.79
N VAL A 735 17.74 20.52 -9.58
CA VAL A 735 17.56 20.71 -11.02
C VAL A 735 16.64 21.91 -11.28
N PHE A 736 15.48 21.98 -10.62
CA PHE A 736 14.51 23.07 -10.77
C PHE A 736 15.13 24.45 -10.48
N VAL A 737 15.78 24.65 -9.34
CA VAL A 737 16.34 25.98 -8.99
C VAL A 737 17.53 26.38 -9.86
N THR A 738 18.15 25.42 -10.55
CA THR A 738 19.26 25.66 -11.49
C THR A 738 18.74 26.02 -12.88
N GLN A 739 17.72 25.30 -13.37
CA GLN A 739 17.20 25.47 -14.74
C GLN A 739 16.10 26.54 -14.82
N CYS A 740 15.33 26.73 -13.74
CA CYS A 740 14.20 27.65 -13.70
C CYS A 740 14.52 28.80 -12.73
N ARG A 741 14.80 29.98 -13.28
CA ARG A 741 15.06 31.18 -12.46
C ARG A 741 13.80 31.53 -11.65
N VAL A 742 13.90 31.48 -10.32
CA VAL A 742 12.78 31.84 -9.42
C VAL A 742 12.63 33.35 -9.31
N LEU A 743 13.62 34.02 -8.71
CA LEU A 743 13.56 35.46 -8.40
C LEU A 743 13.78 36.33 -9.66
N GLY A 744 12.92 37.33 -9.83
CA GLY A 744 12.94 38.27 -10.95
C GLY A 744 12.47 37.68 -12.28
N SER A 745 11.83 36.51 -12.27
CA SER A 745 11.21 35.92 -13.46
C SER A 745 9.74 36.33 -13.60
N PRO A 746 9.14 36.29 -14.81
CA PRO A 746 7.70 36.52 -14.98
C PRO A 746 6.85 35.49 -14.21
N GLU A 747 7.36 34.27 -14.03
CA GLU A 747 6.70 33.17 -13.30
C GLU A 747 7.05 33.14 -11.80
N GLN A 748 7.68 34.20 -11.26
CA GLN A 748 8.22 34.23 -9.89
C GLN A 748 7.22 33.71 -8.86
N ASN A 749 5.97 34.17 -8.89
CA ASN A 749 4.96 33.77 -7.91
C ASN A 749 4.62 32.27 -8.01
N SER A 750 4.45 31.73 -9.21
CA SER A 750 4.23 30.28 -9.42
C SER A 750 5.41 29.47 -8.88
N ARG A 751 6.65 29.88 -9.22
CA ARG A 751 7.87 29.20 -8.79
C ARG A 751 8.12 29.30 -7.28
N LEU A 752 7.76 30.43 -6.65
CA LEU A 752 7.79 30.57 -5.20
C LEU A 752 6.80 29.64 -4.51
N LEU A 753 5.61 29.43 -5.09
CA LEU A 753 4.66 28.44 -4.58
C LEU A 753 5.18 27.01 -4.70
N LEU A 754 5.93 26.65 -5.75
CA LEU A 754 6.64 25.35 -5.83
C LEU A 754 7.72 25.22 -4.74
N CYS A 755 8.50 26.26 -4.49
CA CYS A 755 9.45 26.29 -3.37
C CYS A 755 8.73 26.09 -2.03
N GLN A 756 7.60 26.79 -1.81
CA GLN A 756 6.84 26.71 -0.57
C GLN A 756 6.18 25.34 -0.37
N ALA A 757 5.62 24.74 -1.42
CA ALA A 757 5.08 23.39 -1.37
C ALA A 757 6.19 22.37 -1.04
N THR A 758 7.38 22.56 -1.62
CA THR A 758 8.56 21.75 -1.30
C THR A 758 8.95 21.87 0.17
N LEU A 759 9.07 23.09 0.71
CA LEU A 759 9.39 23.31 2.12
C LEU A 759 8.37 22.62 3.04
N LYS A 760 7.07 22.79 2.77
CA LYS A 760 6.00 22.13 3.54
C LYS A 760 6.11 20.60 3.50
N ILE A 761 6.38 20.02 2.34
CA ILE A 761 6.57 18.57 2.18
C ILE A 761 7.83 18.07 2.89
N MET A 762 8.98 18.70 2.65
CA MET A 762 10.25 18.32 3.29
C MET A 762 10.15 18.42 4.82
N HIS A 763 9.58 19.51 5.34
CA HIS A 763 9.35 19.67 6.77
C HIS A 763 8.43 18.57 7.33
N THR A 764 7.39 18.18 6.59
CA THR A 764 6.53 17.05 6.98
C THR A 764 7.34 15.75 7.01
N CYS A 765 8.10 15.43 5.95
CA CYS A 765 8.96 14.25 5.91
C CYS A 765 9.97 14.22 7.07
N PHE A 766 10.62 15.34 7.37
CA PHE A 766 11.53 15.45 8.50
C PHE A 766 10.80 15.16 9.82
N LYS A 767 9.64 15.78 10.06
CA LYS A 767 8.83 15.50 11.26
C LYS A 767 8.44 14.03 11.40
N LEU A 768 8.08 13.37 10.29
CA LEU A 768 7.76 11.94 10.27
C LEU A 768 8.99 11.07 10.60
N LEU A 769 10.20 11.51 10.23
CA LEU A 769 11.47 10.86 10.58
C LEU A 769 11.98 11.25 11.98
N GLY A 770 11.23 12.06 12.73
CA GLY A 770 11.66 12.59 14.03
C GLY A 770 12.81 13.61 13.93
N ILE A 771 12.94 14.30 12.81
CA ILE A 771 14.01 15.26 12.53
C ILE A 771 13.42 16.67 12.50
N SER A 772 14.11 17.62 13.15
CA SER A 772 13.73 19.03 13.14
C SER A 772 14.66 19.80 12.20
N PRO A 773 14.18 20.26 11.02
CA PRO A 773 15.00 21.03 10.10
C PRO A 773 15.17 22.48 10.58
N LEU A 774 16.20 23.15 10.08
CA LEU A 774 16.50 24.56 10.33
C LEU A 774 16.29 25.37 9.05
N ASP A 775 15.62 26.51 9.15
CA ASP A 775 15.39 27.43 8.01
C ASP A 775 16.65 28.25 7.63
N GLN A 776 17.70 28.18 8.46
CA GLN A 776 18.97 28.87 8.29
C GLN A 776 20.09 28.04 8.90
N ILE A 777 21.07 27.67 8.07
CA ILE A 777 22.25 26.87 8.45
C ILE A 777 23.49 27.45 7.78
#